data_AF-A0AAE2CVP0-F1
#
_entry.id   AF-A0AAE2CVP0-F1
#
_cell.length_a   1.000
_cell.length_b   1.000
_cell.length_c   1.000
_cell.angle_alpha   90.00
_cell.angle_beta   90.00
_cell.angle_gamma   90.00
#
_symmetry.space_group_name_H-M   'P 1'
#
loop_
_entity.id
_entity.type
_entity.pdbx_description
1 polymer ?
#
loop_
_entity_poly.entity_id
_entity_poly.type
_entity_poly.pdbx_seq_one_letter_code
_entity_poly.pdbx_strand_id
1 'polypeptide(L)'
;MGINLFFSVILVCATLCFAITAEPVEDKRALLDFIDNVYHSRQLNWDERTSACKNWTGITCNHANSRVIAVRLPAVGFRGSIPANTLSRLSALQILSLRSNGLGGVFPSDLLKLGDLMALYLQNNNFQGPLPLDLSVWKNLSVLNLSNNGFNGSIPSSVSNLTHLTVLNLANNSLSGDIPDIDIPSLQWLDLSNNNLTGFLPQSLLRFPSSSFSGNNISSEKQLPPVPPPTAAPKKHSSKFSESAILAIVIGSCAVAFISIALLLIATNWKKNEDNHTAKTNVSSQKKEKSMKRTVSGHRDEKTRLAFFEGLNLAFDLEDLLRASAEVLGKGTFGTTYKAALEDATTVAVKRLREVIVGRKEFEQQMEVVGNIRHENVAPLRAYYYSKDEKLMVYDYYTQGSVSALLHAKRGENRIPLDWETRLRIATGAARGIAHIHSQSGGKLVHGNLKASNIFLNSKQYGCVSDLGLATLMNPSAPRLTRTPGYRAPEVTDTRKPSQASDVYSFGVVILELLTGKSPVHASGREEAIHLVRWVQSVVREEWTGEVFDVELLRYPNIEEEMVAMLQIGMSCVARMPGQRPKIEDVVKMLEEIRSVSAGNSQSAGTRTPGSTPTLTPYVAEAGSSLEDVLGPSSKFIGKGTFGSTYKVAMDNGVVAIVKRLRGVVVPGRVFEEQMKAIGSIRHQNVASLRAYYFSMYERLIVYDYFGQGSVLTMLQGSRGENSNPLDWETTLRVAIGAARGLAHLHEKFGEKIVHGNIKASNVFLNSEGYGCISEFGLPYMMRTSVVRKTAGNYDPVIKFSRQMSQASDVYSFGVLLLELLTRKSHRYYTDGSQFNLVQWVHYVVSKEQPVVISEEELTKYPNVEEQMVKMLRIGMSCLNAVPEHRPKMFEVIDLLEDIRKANIPVAIAPNATAERLRLGEITEFEYSKLKEFLSFKLSSNDIETTHTLKDEKPDEKTRNRDSSTDKVATESHAVHQTFEGAVRRGYVNEIEMY
;
A
#
# COMPACT_ATOMS: atom_id res chain seq x y z
N MET A 1 -63.98 2.34 13.16
CA MET A 1 -62.75 2.32 13.98
C MET A 1 -61.48 2.04 13.18
N GLY A 2 -61.36 0.89 12.49
CA GLY A 2 -60.08 0.43 11.90
C GLY A 2 -59.29 1.43 11.03
N ILE A 3 -59.96 2.24 10.19
CA ILE A 3 -59.29 3.20 9.28
C ILE A 3 -58.45 4.24 10.04
N ASN A 4 -58.99 4.78 11.15
CA ASN A 4 -58.27 5.78 11.96
C ASN A 4 -57.08 5.16 12.69
N LEU A 5 -57.17 3.88 13.07
CA LEU A 5 -56.05 3.14 13.66
C LEU A 5 -54.94 2.93 12.63
N PHE A 6 -55.30 2.57 11.39
CA PHE A 6 -54.36 2.39 10.28
C PHE A 6 -53.62 3.68 9.94
N PHE A 7 -54.32 4.82 9.85
CA PHE A 7 -53.70 6.13 9.67
C PHE A 7 -52.82 6.55 10.86
N SER A 8 -53.22 6.24 12.09
CA SER A 8 -52.41 6.53 13.29
C SER A 8 -51.12 5.70 13.31
N VAL A 9 -51.18 4.42 12.96
CA VAL A 9 -50.01 3.55 12.81
C VAL A 9 -49.10 4.04 11.68
N ILE A 10 -49.64 4.45 10.53
CA ILE A 10 -48.84 5.05 9.45
C ILE A 10 -48.16 6.35 9.90
N LEU A 11 -48.84 7.22 10.67
CA LEU A 11 -48.25 8.47 11.16
C LEU A 11 -47.16 8.23 12.23
N VAL A 12 -47.35 7.23 13.10
CA VAL A 12 -46.33 6.80 14.08
C VAL A 12 -45.14 6.13 13.40
N CYS A 13 -45.38 5.25 12.42
CA CYS A 13 -44.30 4.67 11.62
C CYS A 13 -43.57 5.72 10.76
N ALA A 14 -44.27 6.71 10.20
CA ALA A 14 -43.64 7.80 9.46
C ALA A 14 -42.74 8.66 10.37
N THR A 15 -43.19 8.99 11.57
CA THR A 15 -42.38 9.75 12.54
C THR A 15 -41.23 8.92 13.14
N LEU A 16 -41.35 7.60 13.26
CA LEU A 16 -40.26 6.69 13.63
C LEU A 16 -39.27 6.41 12.47
N CYS A 17 -39.71 6.49 11.21
CA CYS A 17 -38.86 6.29 10.03
C CYS A 17 -38.08 7.55 9.61
N PHE A 18 -38.42 8.73 10.14
CA PHE A 18 -37.49 9.86 10.12
C PHE A 18 -36.36 9.61 11.10
N ALA A 19 -35.35 8.86 10.66
CA ALA A 19 -34.04 8.86 11.29
C ALA A 19 -33.54 10.32 11.35
N ILE A 20 -33.58 10.92 12.54
CA ILE A 20 -33.17 12.30 12.77
C ILE A 20 -31.68 12.39 12.43
N THR A 21 -31.37 12.85 11.21
CA THR A 21 -30.00 13.12 10.81
C THR A 21 -29.55 14.35 11.60
N ALA A 22 -28.85 14.12 12.71
CA ALA A 22 -28.26 15.17 13.52
C ALA A 22 -27.28 15.97 12.65
N GLU A 23 -27.73 17.10 12.12
CA GLU A 23 -26.89 18.00 11.35
C GLU A 23 -26.07 18.86 12.33
N PRO A 24 -24.76 19.06 12.10
CA PRO A 24 -23.89 19.75 13.05
C PRO A 24 -24.04 21.27 12.88
N VAL A 25 -25.23 21.82 13.13
CA VAL A 25 -25.62 23.20 12.78
C VAL A 25 -24.63 24.26 13.30
N GLU A 26 -24.14 24.10 14.53
CA GLU A 26 -23.16 25.02 15.12
C GLU A 26 -21.77 24.92 14.47
N ASP A 27 -21.26 23.70 14.24
CA ASP A 27 -19.97 23.49 13.58
C ASP A 27 -20.02 23.95 12.12
N LYS A 28 -21.11 23.65 11.41
CA LYS A 28 -21.42 24.12 10.06
C LYS A 28 -21.36 25.65 9.99
N ARG A 29 -21.98 26.35 10.95
CA ARG A 29 -21.93 27.80 11.03
C ARG A 29 -20.51 28.31 11.33
N ALA A 30 -19.77 27.66 12.22
CA ALA A 30 -18.38 28.02 12.52
C ALA A 30 -17.44 27.87 11.32
N LEU A 31 -17.73 26.93 10.41
CA LEU A 31 -17.03 26.75 9.14
C LEU A 31 -17.42 27.81 8.09
N LEU A 32 -18.70 28.16 7.96
CA LEU A 32 -19.14 29.25 7.09
C LEU A 32 -18.54 30.59 7.54
N ASP A 33 -18.63 30.90 8.84
CA ASP A 33 -18.01 32.10 9.42
C ASP A 33 -16.47 32.09 9.23
N PHE A 34 -15.80 30.93 9.10
CA PHE A 34 -14.38 30.84 8.75
C PHE A 34 -14.13 31.21 7.28
N ILE A 35 -14.83 30.57 6.34
CA ILE A 35 -14.56 30.77 4.90
C ILE A 35 -14.92 32.18 4.43
N ASP A 36 -15.97 32.77 5.00
CA ASP A 36 -16.41 34.13 4.67
C ASP A 36 -15.45 35.23 5.18
N ASN A 37 -14.65 34.94 6.22
CA ASN A 37 -13.74 35.90 6.85
C ASN A 37 -12.24 35.65 6.55
N VAL A 38 -11.90 34.56 5.85
CA VAL A 38 -10.52 34.27 5.42
C VAL A 38 -10.37 34.48 3.91
N TYR A 39 -9.32 35.20 3.47
CA TYR A 39 -9.06 35.34 2.04
C TYR A 39 -8.71 33.97 1.44
N HIS A 40 -9.38 33.60 0.35
CA HIS A 40 -9.16 32.32 -0.33
C HIS A 40 -9.19 32.51 -1.85
N SER A 41 -8.21 31.94 -2.57
CA SER A 41 -8.17 32.01 -4.04
C SER A 41 -8.95 30.89 -4.75
N ARG A 42 -9.41 29.87 -4.01
CA ARG A 42 -10.23 28.75 -4.52
C ARG A 42 -11.53 28.68 -3.73
N GLN A 43 -12.67 28.66 -4.43
CA GLN A 43 -13.97 28.45 -3.79
C GLN A 43 -14.08 27.01 -3.28
N LEU A 44 -14.51 26.84 -2.03
CA LEU A 44 -14.90 25.54 -1.47
C LEU A 44 -16.37 25.27 -1.76
N ASN A 45 -16.76 23.99 -1.83
CA ASN A 45 -18.16 23.58 -2.01
C ASN A 45 -18.98 23.64 -0.69
N TRP A 46 -18.69 24.61 0.18
CA TRP A 46 -19.37 24.79 1.45
C TRP A 46 -20.61 25.67 1.23
N ASP A 47 -21.79 25.05 1.19
CA ASP A 47 -23.08 25.71 0.92
C ASP A 47 -24.02 25.52 2.12
N GLU A 48 -24.58 26.62 2.64
CA GLU A 48 -25.58 26.66 3.72
C GLU A 48 -26.78 25.71 3.49
N ARG A 49 -27.12 25.42 2.24
CA ARG A 49 -28.21 24.50 1.86
C ARG A 49 -27.85 23.02 1.99
N THR A 50 -26.58 22.70 2.23
CA THR A 50 -26.04 21.34 2.29
C THR A 50 -25.49 21.02 3.68
N SER A 51 -25.41 19.74 4.03
CA SER A 51 -24.90 19.30 5.34
C SER A 51 -23.38 19.15 5.28
N ALA A 52 -22.67 19.72 6.26
CA ALA A 52 -21.21 19.66 6.32
C ALA A 52 -20.63 18.22 6.38
N CYS A 53 -21.42 17.24 6.84
CA CYS A 53 -21.04 15.83 6.85
C CYS A 53 -21.36 15.08 5.54
N LYS A 54 -22.04 15.75 4.58
CA LYS A 54 -22.41 15.18 3.29
C LYS A 54 -21.72 15.96 2.17
N ASN A 55 -20.47 15.60 1.92
CA ASN A 55 -19.66 15.97 0.76
C ASN A 55 -18.95 17.36 0.78
N TRP A 56 -18.82 18.04 1.92
CA TRP A 56 -17.98 19.25 2.02
C TRP A 56 -16.49 18.91 1.95
N THR A 57 -15.76 19.66 1.11
CA THR A 57 -14.31 19.52 0.92
C THR A 57 -13.57 19.72 2.25
N GLY A 58 -12.72 18.76 2.60
CA GLY A 58 -11.85 18.84 3.79
C GLY A 58 -12.52 18.55 5.14
N ILE A 59 -13.83 18.31 5.20
CA ILE A 59 -14.55 18.07 6.46
C ILE A 59 -14.65 16.58 6.78
N THR A 60 -14.55 16.22 8.05
CA THR A 60 -14.91 14.88 8.55
C THR A 60 -15.72 14.99 9.83
N CYS A 61 -16.83 14.27 9.93
CA CYS A 61 -17.70 14.23 11.10
C CYS A 61 -17.53 12.94 11.92
N ASN A 62 -18.05 12.94 13.15
CA ASN A 62 -18.18 11.74 13.97
C ASN A 62 -19.15 10.71 13.33
N HIS A 63 -19.19 9.48 13.86
CA HIS A 63 -20.03 8.40 13.31
C HIS A 63 -21.54 8.74 13.31
N ALA A 64 -21.99 9.60 14.23
CA ALA A 64 -23.38 10.07 14.31
C ALA A 64 -23.69 11.21 13.31
N ASN A 65 -22.69 11.71 12.57
CA ASN A 65 -22.71 12.96 11.81
C ASN A 65 -23.06 14.22 12.62
N SER A 66 -23.14 14.13 13.94
CA SER A 66 -23.63 15.20 14.81
C SER A 66 -22.61 16.28 15.12
N ARG A 67 -21.30 16.01 14.94
CA ARG A 67 -20.19 16.95 15.20
C ARG A 67 -19.07 16.80 14.17
N VAL A 68 -18.40 17.89 13.83
CA VAL A 68 -17.16 17.91 13.02
C VAL A 68 -15.96 17.54 13.90
N ILE A 69 -15.18 16.54 13.46
CA ILE A 69 -13.99 16.02 14.16
C ILE A 69 -12.68 16.26 13.41
N ALA A 70 -12.73 16.59 12.11
CA ALA A 70 -11.53 17.02 11.38
C ALA A 70 -11.84 18.09 10.32
N VAL A 71 -10.87 19.00 10.17
CA VAL A 71 -10.80 20.00 9.09
C VAL A 71 -9.42 19.87 8.45
N ARG A 72 -9.38 19.52 7.16
CA ARG A 72 -8.16 19.35 6.37
C ARG A 72 -8.26 20.13 5.06
N LEU A 73 -7.60 21.29 5.02
CA LEU A 73 -7.64 22.22 3.89
C LEU A 73 -6.21 22.62 3.45
N PRO A 74 -5.37 21.64 3.06
CA PRO A 74 -4.04 21.94 2.54
C PRO A 74 -4.12 22.62 1.17
N ALA A 75 -3.26 23.61 0.91
CA ALA A 75 -3.11 24.24 -0.43
C ALA A 75 -4.42 24.70 -1.10
N VAL A 76 -5.39 25.17 -0.31
CA VAL A 76 -6.60 25.85 -0.80
C VAL A 76 -6.28 27.27 -1.31
N GLY A 77 -5.15 27.84 -0.87
CA GLY A 77 -4.74 29.20 -1.20
C GLY A 77 -5.28 30.23 -0.22
N PHE A 78 -5.43 29.84 1.05
CA PHE A 78 -5.76 30.78 2.12
C PHE A 78 -4.66 31.82 2.31
N ARG A 79 -5.02 33.07 2.64
CA ARG A 79 -4.08 34.14 2.97
C ARG A 79 -4.58 35.00 4.14
N GLY A 80 -3.65 35.66 4.83
CA GLY A 80 -3.94 36.48 6.01
C GLY A 80 -4.04 35.66 7.29
N SER A 81 -4.51 36.27 8.38
CA SER A 81 -4.67 35.58 9.67
C SER A 81 -5.87 34.64 9.69
N ILE A 82 -5.78 33.55 10.45
CA ILE A 82 -6.94 32.74 10.83
C ILE A 82 -7.93 33.65 11.58
N PRO A 83 -9.20 33.79 11.13
CA PRO A 83 -10.16 34.65 11.81
C PRO A 83 -10.52 34.11 13.20
N ALA A 84 -10.34 34.94 14.23
CA ALA A 84 -10.64 34.57 15.61
C ALA A 84 -12.13 34.23 15.82
N ASN A 85 -12.40 33.36 16.78
CA ASN A 85 -13.72 32.84 17.12
C ASN A 85 -14.45 32.10 15.97
N THR A 86 -13.73 31.61 14.96
CA THR A 86 -14.30 30.74 13.91
C THR A 86 -14.04 29.27 14.21
N LEU A 87 -12.91 28.72 13.77
CA LEU A 87 -12.52 27.31 13.97
C LEU A 87 -12.45 26.89 15.45
N SER A 88 -12.23 27.84 16.38
CA SER A 88 -12.23 27.58 17.83
C SER A 88 -13.59 27.11 18.39
N ARG A 89 -14.69 27.28 17.65
CA ARG A 89 -16.03 26.80 18.05
C ARG A 89 -16.24 25.31 17.81
N LEU A 90 -15.38 24.67 17.02
CA LEU A 90 -15.44 23.25 16.68
C LEU A 90 -14.99 22.39 17.88
N SER A 91 -15.73 22.41 18.98
CA SER A 91 -15.29 21.86 20.28
C SER A 91 -14.96 20.36 20.30
N ALA A 92 -15.39 19.59 19.30
CA ALA A 92 -15.05 18.17 19.11
C ALA A 92 -13.91 17.93 18.09
N LEU A 93 -13.19 18.98 17.67
CA LEU A 93 -12.18 18.90 16.61
C LEU A 93 -10.91 18.20 17.08
N GLN A 94 -10.68 17.00 16.55
CA GLN A 94 -9.52 16.17 16.83
C GLN A 94 -8.36 16.43 15.87
N ILE A 95 -8.61 16.90 14.64
CA ILE A 95 -7.56 17.12 13.64
C ILE A 95 -7.79 18.45 12.91
N LEU A 96 -6.83 19.37 13.02
CA LEU A 96 -6.79 20.61 12.24
C LEU A 96 -5.56 20.63 11.33
N SER A 97 -5.78 20.77 10.03
CA SER A 97 -4.72 20.88 9.03
C SER A 97 -4.99 22.00 8.03
N LEU A 98 -4.16 23.04 8.09
CA LEU A 98 -4.17 24.21 7.21
C LEU A 98 -2.78 24.40 6.54
N ARG A 99 -1.99 23.34 6.45
CA ARG A 99 -0.63 23.32 5.90
C ARG A 99 -0.54 23.80 4.45
N SER A 100 0.62 24.30 4.03
CA SER A 100 0.88 24.73 2.64
C SER A 100 -0.12 25.76 2.12
N ASN A 101 -0.45 26.76 2.93
CA ASN A 101 -1.22 27.95 2.52
C ASN A 101 -0.33 29.21 2.69
N GLY A 102 -0.89 30.39 2.43
CA GLY A 102 -0.26 31.68 2.74
C GLY A 102 -0.83 32.34 4.00
N LEU A 103 -1.30 31.55 4.97
CA LEU A 103 -1.83 32.07 6.24
C LEU A 103 -0.68 32.69 7.06
N GLY A 104 -0.96 33.73 7.85
CA GLY A 104 0.07 34.41 8.62
C GLY A 104 -0.46 35.16 9.84
N GLY A 105 0.32 36.12 10.33
CA GLY A 105 0.06 36.77 11.61
C GLY A 105 0.46 35.87 12.79
N VAL A 106 0.02 36.22 14.01
CA VAL A 106 0.36 35.48 15.23
C VAL A 106 -0.39 34.15 15.36
N PHE A 107 0.10 33.24 16.21
CA PHE A 107 -0.63 32.03 16.55
C PHE A 107 -2.01 32.40 17.16
N PRO A 108 -3.14 31.93 16.60
CA PRO A 108 -4.47 32.23 17.12
C PRO A 108 -4.72 31.53 18.48
N SER A 109 -4.63 32.30 19.57
CA SER A 109 -4.69 31.81 20.94
C SER A 109 -6.04 31.18 21.33
N ASP A 110 -7.10 31.43 20.57
CA ASP A 110 -8.40 30.80 20.75
C ASP A 110 -8.46 29.34 20.26
N LEU A 111 -7.51 28.87 19.45
CA LEU A 111 -7.36 27.43 19.17
C LEU A 111 -6.96 26.60 20.41
N LEU A 112 -6.46 27.25 21.47
CA LEU A 112 -6.23 26.58 22.76
C LEU A 112 -7.53 26.08 23.41
N LYS A 113 -8.71 26.56 22.96
CA LYS A 113 -10.03 26.05 23.42
C LYS A 113 -10.33 24.62 22.93
N LEU A 114 -9.60 24.11 21.94
CA LEU A 114 -9.86 22.82 21.30
C LEU A 114 -9.25 21.65 22.10
N GLY A 115 -9.80 21.36 23.29
CA GLY A 115 -9.24 20.35 24.21
C GLY A 115 -9.12 18.92 23.65
N ASP A 116 -9.97 18.55 22.69
CA ASP A 116 -9.97 17.23 22.04
C ASP A 116 -8.90 17.08 20.92
N LEU A 117 -8.10 18.11 20.65
CA LEU A 117 -7.16 18.14 19.52
C LEU A 117 -6.06 17.08 19.65
N MET A 118 -6.02 16.15 18.70
CA MET A 118 -5.07 15.04 18.59
C MET A 118 -3.96 15.30 17.58
N ALA A 119 -4.17 16.18 16.59
CA ALA A 119 -3.13 16.59 15.64
C ALA A 119 -3.33 18.01 15.09
N LEU A 120 -2.25 18.80 15.07
CA LEU A 120 -2.21 20.16 14.53
C LEU A 120 -1.13 20.29 13.45
N TYR A 121 -1.54 20.70 12.24
CA TYR A 121 -0.68 20.88 11.07
C TYR A 121 -0.83 22.29 10.49
N LEU A 122 0.12 23.18 10.79
CA LEU A 122 0.19 24.54 10.28
C LEU A 122 1.47 24.79 9.45
N GLN A 123 2.23 23.75 9.13
CA GLN A 123 3.51 23.89 8.45
C GLN A 123 3.38 24.44 7.01
N ASN A 124 4.45 25.07 6.51
CA ASN A 124 4.48 25.76 5.22
C ASN A 124 3.42 26.86 5.17
N ASN A 125 3.59 27.89 5.99
CA ASN A 125 2.77 29.09 6.05
C ASN A 125 3.66 30.31 6.42
N ASN A 126 3.05 31.47 6.63
CA ASN A 126 3.69 32.74 6.96
C ASN A 126 3.39 33.19 8.41
N PHE A 127 3.07 32.26 9.33
CA PHE A 127 2.81 32.58 10.74
C PHE A 127 4.07 33.12 11.43
N GLN A 128 3.89 34.02 12.38
CA GLN A 128 4.96 34.81 13.01
C GLN A 128 4.72 34.99 14.51
N GLY A 129 5.72 35.51 15.23
CA GLY A 129 5.60 35.79 16.67
C GLY A 129 5.75 34.53 17.53
N PRO A 130 5.53 34.65 18.85
CA PRO A 130 5.80 33.57 19.80
C PRO A 130 4.78 32.43 19.75
N LEU A 131 5.25 31.24 20.09
CA LEU A 131 4.37 30.12 20.44
C LEU A 131 3.63 30.42 21.76
N PRO A 132 2.38 29.96 21.94
CA PRO A 132 1.67 30.14 23.21
C PRO A 132 2.40 29.50 24.39
N LEU A 133 2.47 30.20 25.53
CA LEU A 133 3.23 29.77 26.71
C LEU A 133 2.73 28.45 27.33
N ASP A 134 1.42 28.18 27.26
CA ASP A 134 0.83 26.92 27.70
C ASP A 134 0.17 26.18 26.53
N LEU A 135 0.79 25.08 26.11
CA LEU A 135 0.25 24.13 25.15
C LEU A 135 -0.40 22.90 25.82
N SER A 136 -0.26 22.74 27.14
CA SER A 136 -0.66 21.54 27.89
C SER A 136 -2.17 21.31 27.97
N VAL A 137 -2.96 22.29 27.49
CA VAL A 137 -4.42 22.17 27.29
C VAL A 137 -4.77 21.04 26.32
N TRP A 138 -3.97 20.83 25.26
CA TRP A 138 -4.20 19.77 24.27
C TRP A 138 -3.65 18.42 24.75
N LYS A 139 -4.20 17.88 25.85
CA LYS A 139 -3.70 16.67 26.52
C LYS A 139 -3.65 15.42 25.61
N ASN A 140 -4.52 15.37 24.61
CA ASN A 140 -4.60 14.28 23.63
C ASN A 140 -3.68 14.45 22.41
N LEU A 141 -2.89 15.53 22.34
CA LEU A 141 -2.11 15.88 21.15
C LEU A 141 -1.00 14.84 20.90
N SER A 142 -1.10 14.18 19.74
CA SER A 142 -0.16 13.16 19.28
C SER A 142 0.83 13.70 18.24
N VAL A 143 0.48 14.78 17.55
CA VAL A 143 1.32 15.43 16.52
C VAL A 143 1.17 16.95 16.58
N LEU A 144 2.31 17.65 16.68
CA LEU A 144 2.42 19.10 16.50
C LEU A 144 3.42 19.40 15.40
N ASN A 145 2.96 19.96 14.27
CA ASN A 145 3.84 20.40 13.18
C ASN A 145 3.57 21.86 12.80
N LEU A 146 4.57 22.70 13.09
CA LEU A 146 4.58 24.14 12.88
C LEU A 146 5.77 24.58 11.99
N SER A 147 6.45 23.63 11.34
CA SER A 147 7.67 23.89 10.56
C SER A 147 7.47 24.80 9.35
N ASN A 148 8.55 25.38 8.82
CA ASN A 148 8.50 26.28 7.66
C ASN A 148 7.50 27.44 7.87
N ASN A 149 7.79 28.24 8.89
CA ASN A 149 7.05 29.44 9.30
C ASN A 149 8.07 30.49 9.81
N GLY A 150 7.58 31.61 10.35
CA GLY A 150 8.39 32.65 11.01
C GLY A 150 8.13 32.74 12.53
N PHE A 151 7.76 31.64 13.20
CA PHE A 151 7.59 31.64 14.66
C PHE A 151 8.90 31.98 15.36
N ASN A 152 8.83 32.76 16.45
CA ASN A 152 10.00 33.27 17.17
C ASN A 152 9.84 33.15 18.69
N GLY A 153 10.79 33.72 19.45
CA GLY A 153 10.85 33.53 20.91
C GLY A 153 11.23 32.10 21.29
N SER A 154 11.00 31.71 22.56
CA SER A 154 11.41 30.41 23.11
C SER A 154 10.42 29.29 22.85
N ILE A 155 10.91 28.06 22.72
CA ILE A 155 10.08 26.85 22.80
C ILE A 155 9.49 26.79 24.23
N PRO A 156 8.16 26.78 24.41
CA PRO A 156 7.55 26.82 25.73
C PRO A 156 7.74 25.48 26.45
N SER A 157 8.16 25.51 27.71
CA SER A 157 8.39 24.30 28.51
C SER A 157 7.13 23.44 28.69
N SER A 158 5.93 24.02 28.60
CA SER A 158 4.65 23.30 28.60
C SER A 158 4.52 22.22 27.51
N VAL A 159 5.37 22.23 26.48
CA VAL A 159 5.53 21.13 25.52
C VAL A 159 5.80 19.79 26.21
N SER A 160 6.63 19.74 27.27
CA SER A 160 6.96 18.49 27.98
C SER A 160 5.74 17.82 28.63
N ASN A 161 4.67 18.58 28.89
CA ASN A 161 3.45 18.06 29.50
C ASN A 161 2.53 17.33 28.50
N LEU A 162 2.86 17.35 27.20
CA LEU A 162 2.11 16.66 26.15
C LEU A 162 2.50 15.17 26.11
N THR A 163 2.10 14.41 27.15
CA THR A 163 2.51 13.00 27.36
C THR A 163 2.13 12.04 26.23
N HIS A 164 1.17 12.41 25.38
CA HIS A 164 0.76 11.65 24.19
C HIS A 164 1.49 12.04 22.88
N LEU A 165 2.37 13.06 22.92
CA LEU A 165 3.02 13.63 21.75
C LEU A 165 4.04 12.66 21.14
N THR A 166 3.68 12.09 20.00
CA THR A 166 4.56 11.18 19.24
C THR A 166 5.49 11.91 18.28
N VAL A 167 5.09 13.09 17.80
CA VAL A 167 5.92 13.93 16.93
C VAL A 167 5.81 15.42 17.28
N LEU A 168 6.96 16.07 17.39
CA LEU A 168 7.14 17.52 17.43
C LEU A 168 8.02 17.95 16.26
N ASN A 169 7.53 18.82 15.39
CA ASN A 169 8.35 19.46 14.35
C ASN A 169 8.13 20.99 14.36
N LEU A 170 9.20 21.71 14.66
CA LEU A 170 9.30 23.17 14.71
C LEU A 170 10.40 23.70 13.77
N ALA A 171 10.96 22.85 12.91
CA ALA A 171 12.09 23.19 12.05
C ALA A 171 11.82 24.33 11.05
N ASN A 172 12.86 24.97 10.54
CA ASN A 172 12.78 26.10 9.61
C ASN A 172 11.84 27.21 10.15
N ASN A 173 12.24 27.80 11.28
CA ASN A 173 11.56 28.90 11.97
C ASN A 173 12.61 29.90 12.53
N SER A 174 12.20 30.85 13.36
CA SER A 174 13.06 31.81 14.06
C SER A 174 13.02 31.67 15.58
N LEU A 175 12.75 30.46 16.09
CA LEU A 175 12.72 30.15 17.52
C LEU A 175 14.13 30.31 18.12
N SER A 176 14.22 30.68 19.39
CA SER A 176 15.44 31.22 19.99
C SER A 176 15.52 30.97 21.49
N GLY A 177 16.73 31.05 22.05
CA GLY A 177 16.98 30.65 23.43
C GLY A 177 17.12 29.13 23.57
N ASP A 178 17.13 28.67 24.82
CA ASP A 178 17.51 27.30 25.14
C ASP A 178 16.39 26.27 24.86
N ILE A 179 16.80 25.05 24.52
CA ILE A 179 15.86 23.93 24.30
C ILE A 179 15.39 23.39 25.67
N PRO A 180 14.08 23.39 25.98
CA PRO A 180 13.58 22.82 27.23
C PRO A 180 13.76 21.30 27.27
N ASP A 181 13.77 20.73 28.48
CA ASP A 181 13.95 19.28 28.69
C ASP A 181 12.66 18.50 28.34
N ILE A 182 12.47 18.20 27.05
CA ILE A 182 11.26 17.55 26.52
C ILE A 182 11.37 16.02 26.71
N ASP A 183 11.42 15.57 27.96
CA ASP A 183 11.38 14.13 28.28
C ASP A 183 9.95 13.55 28.17
N ILE A 184 9.52 13.34 26.93
CA ILE A 184 8.25 12.69 26.59
C ILE A 184 8.55 11.27 26.09
N PRO A 185 8.32 10.20 26.86
CA PRO A 185 8.69 8.83 26.44
C PRO A 185 7.95 8.30 25.19
N SER A 186 6.85 8.94 24.79
CA SER A 186 6.09 8.62 23.58
C SER A 186 6.62 9.32 22.31
N LEU A 187 7.48 10.34 22.47
CA LEU A 187 8.04 11.16 21.39
C LEU A 187 9.07 10.36 20.58
N GLN A 188 8.72 10.08 19.33
CA GLN A 188 9.45 9.24 18.38
C GLN A 188 10.14 10.06 17.28
N TRP A 189 9.64 11.27 16.99
CA TRP A 189 10.31 12.22 16.09
C TRP A 189 10.33 13.60 16.73
N LEU A 190 11.53 14.17 16.80
CA LEU A 190 11.78 15.56 17.13
C LEU A 190 12.51 16.19 15.95
N ASP A 191 12.14 17.41 15.57
CA ASP A 191 12.90 18.21 14.62
C ASP A 191 12.75 19.70 14.96
N LEU A 192 13.88 20.31 15.29
CA LEU A 192 14.07 21.71 15.70
C LEU A 192 15.10 22.39 14.78
N SER A 193 15.49 21.74 13.68
CA SER A 193 16.56 22.21 12.80
C SER A 193 16.28 23.59 12.17
N ASN A 194 17.36 24.31 11.84
CA ASN A 194 17.32 25.65 11.23
C ASN A 194 16.39 26.62 11.99
N ASN A 195 16.76 26.86 13.25
CA ASN A 195 16.22 27.90 14.11
C ASN A 195 17.41 28.71 14.70
N ASN A 196 17.13 29.67 15.58
CA ASN A 196 18.14 30.45 16.31
C ASN A 196 18.30 29.94 17.77
N LEU A 197 18.14 28.63 18.00
CA LEU A 197 18.21 28.03 19.34
C LEU A 197 19.65 28.00 19.87
N THR A 198 19.79 28.12 21.19
CA THR A 198 21.06 28.28 21.91
C THR A 198 21.21 27.27 23.05
N GLY A 199 22.34 27.36 23.76
CA GLY A 199 22.54 26.66 25.02
C GLY A 199 22.98 25.21 24.85
N PHE A 200 22.59 24.36 25.79
CA PHE A 200 22.99 22.96 25.84
C PHE A 200 21.86 22.03 25.41
N LEU A 201 22.19 20.95 24.71
CA LEU A 201 21.22 19.91 24.33
C LEU A 201 20.82 19.06 25.55
N PRO A 202 19.55 19.00 25.98
CA PRO A 202 19.12 18.20 27.12
C PRO A 202 19.35 16.69 26.92
N GLN A 203 19.66 15.98 28.00
CA GLN A 203 20.02 14.55 27.97
C GLN A 203 18.87 13.67 27.42
N SER A 204 17.62 14.03 27.71
CA SER A 204 16.43 13.36 27.16
C SER A 204 16.36 13.36 25.62
N LEU A 205 17.04 14.34 24.99
CA LEU A 205 16.98 14.61 23.55
C LEU A 205 18.17 14.05 22.77
N LEU A 206 19.24 13.59 23.44
CA LEU A 206 20.38 12.90 22.81
C LEU A 206 20.00 11.61 22.08
N ARG A 207 18.81 11.07 22.32
CA ARG A 207 18.24 9.92 21.61
C ARG A 207 17.74 10.24 20.19
N PHE A 208 17.65 11.51 19.82
CA PHE A 208 17.28 11.97 18.48
C PHE A 208 18.54 12.30 17.65
N PRO A 209 18.53 12.12 16.32
CA PRO A 209 19.72 12.31 15.50
C PRO A 209 20.17 13.78 15.48
N SER A 210 21.47 14.03 15.31
CA SER A 210 22.04 15.39 15.27
C SER A 210 21.42 16.29 14.18
N SER A 211 20.89 15.71 13.11
CA SER A 211 20.11 16.41 12.07
C SER A 211 18.84 17.09 12.64
N SER A 212 18.22 16.56 13.69
CA SER A 212 17.06 17.16 14.35
C SER A 212 17.37 18.50 15.02
N PHE A 213 18.65 18.90 15.11
CA PHE A 213 19.11 20.13 15.74
C PHE A 213 20.06 20.94 14.86
N SER A 214 20.40 20.47 13.65
CA SER A 214 21.35 21.15 12.75
C SER A 214 20.89 22.55 12.38
N GLY A 215 21.83 23.47 12.17
CA GLY A 215 21.51 24.88 11.86
C GLY A 215 21.17 25.74 13.08
N ASN A 216 21.30 25.21 14.30
CA ASN A 216 21.20 25.97 15.56
C ASN A 216 22.59 26.15 16.22
N ASN A 217 22.69 27.07 17.17
CA ASN A 217 23.93 27.36 17.92
C ASN A 217 23.95 26.66 19.29
N ILE A 218 23.86 25.32 19.28
CA ILE A 218 23.78 24.49 20.49
C ILE A 218 25.10 23.75 20.78
N SER A 219 25.37 23.50 22.06
CA SER A 219 26.54 22.77 22.55
C SER A 219 26.16 21.39 23.09
N SER A 220 26.88 20.35 22.64
CA SER A 220 26.66 18.95 23.02
C SER A 220 27.33 18.55 24.34
N GLU A 221 28.27 19.35 24.85
CA GLU A 221 29.15 18.96 25.96
C GLU A 221 29.15 20.01 27.07
N LYS A 222 28.98 19.55 28.31
CA LYS A 222 28.84 20.40 29.49
C LYS A 222 30.23 20.71 30.07
N GLN A 223 30.83 21.83 29.64
CA GLN A 223 32.04 22.33 30.29
C GLN A 223 31.77 22.56 31.79
N LEU A 224 32.44 21.75 32.63
CA LEU A 224 32.42 21.90 34.07
C LEU A 224 33.26 23.13 34.45
N PRO A 225 32.71 24.14 35.13
CA PRO A 225 33.52 25.22 35.68
C PRO A 225 34.45 24.66 36.78
N PRO A 226 35.66 25.24 36.96
CA PRO A 226 36.63 24.76 37.94
C PRO A 226 36.11 24.94 39.38
N VAL A 227 36.44 23.97 40.25
CA VAL A 227 35.94 23.86 41.63
C VAL A 227 36.70 24.79 42.60
N PRO A 228 36.02 25.66 43.36
CA PRO A 228 36.57 26.31 44.56
C PRO A 228 36.33 25.48 45.84
N PRO A 229 37.10 25.70 46.94
CA PRO A 229 36.98 24.92 48.18
C PRO A 229 35.71 25.18 49.02
N PRO A 230 35.39 24.34 50.02
CA PRO A 230 34.07 24.28 50.64
C PRO A 230 33.90 25.13 51.92
N THR A 231 32.69 25.65 52.17
CA THR A 231 32.22 25.94 53.54
C THR A 231 30.69 25.82 53.70
N ALA A 232 30.26 25.31 54.86
CA ALA A 232 28.94 25.45 55.51
C ALA A 232 27.62 25.19 54.72
N ALA A 233 26.90 24.14 55.13
CA ALA A 233 25.44 24.03 54.97
C ALA A 233 24.72 24.51 56.26
N PRO A 234 23.39 24.76 56.24
CA PRO A 234 22.52 23.68 56.71
C PRO A 234 21.12 23.56 56.05
N LYS A 235 20.75 22.29 55.78
CA LYS A 235 19.47 21.59 55.99
C LYS A 235 18.11 22.32 55.80
N LYS A 236 17.33 21.74 54.86
CA LYS A 236 15.85 21.60 54.79
C LYS A 236 15.01 22.11 55.98
N HIS A 237 13.88 22.75 55.64
CA HIS A 237 12.61 22.57 56.35
C HIS A 237 11.45 22.38 55.36
N SER A 238 10.38 21.71 55.80
CA SER A 238 9.16 21.44 55.02
C SER A 238 7.95 22.13 55.66
N SER A 239 7.08 22.72 54.84
CA SER A 239 5.81 23.34 55.28
C SER A 239 4.61 22.74 54.55
N LYS A 240 3.63 22.24 55.31
CA LYS A 240 2.27 21.94 54.83
C LYS A 240 1.45 23.24 54.80
N PHE A 241 0.45 23.34 53.93
CA PHE A 241 -0.56 24.40 54.00
C PHE A 241 -1.59 24.13 55.10
N SER A 242 -2.16 25.20 55.68
CA SER A 242 -3.10 25.16 56.80
C SER A 242 -4.57 25.23 56.35
N GLU A 243 -5.47 24.68 57.16
CA GLU A 243 -6.90 24.50 56.87
C GLU A 243 -7.72 25.81 56.78
N SER A 244 -7.11 26.95 57.12
CA SER A 244 -7.73 28.29 57.12
C SER A 244 -8.16 28.81 55.73
N ALA A 245 -7.66 28.25 54.62
CA ALA A 245 -8.02 28.70 53.27
C ALA A 245 -9.41 28.24 52.80
N ILE A 246 -9.95 27.15 53.37
CA ILE A 246 -11.15 26.47 52.84
C ILE A 246 -12.43 27.23 53.18
N LEU A 247 -12.49 27.88 54.35
CA LEU A 247 -13.70 28.53 54.86
C LEU A 247 -14.12 29.77 54.05
N ALA A 248 -13.17 30.49 53.45
CA ALA A 248 -13.43 31.71 52.69
C ALA A 248 -14.16 31.46 51.35
N ILE A 249 -13.95 30.30 50.73
CA ILE A 249 -14.49 29.98 49.40
C ILE A 249 -15.99 29.66 49.47
N VAL A 250 -16.44 29.03 50.56
CA VAL A 250 -17.84 28.58 50.73
C VAL A 250 -18.82 29.75 50.88
N ILE A 251 -18.41 30.85 51.52
CA ILE A 251 -19.30 32.01 51.74
C ILE A 251 -19.49 32.81 50.44
N GLY A 252 -18.48 32.89 49.58
CA GLY A 252 -18.55 33.62 48.31
C GLY A 252 -19.45 32.96 47.26
N SER A 253 -19.52 31.63 47.20
CA SER A 253 -20.26 30.92 46.15
C SER A 253 -21.79 31.05 46.30
N CYS A 254 -22.30 31.13 47.53
CA CYS A 254 -23.74 31.30 47.79
C CYS A 254 -24.29 32.64 47.28
N ALA A 255 -23.52 33.73 47.37
CA ALA A 255 -23.97 35.05 46.94
C ALA A 255 -24.18 35.14 45.41
N VAL A 256 -23.27 34.55 44.63
CA VAL A 256 -23.35 34.54 43.15
C VAL A 256 -24.56 33.73 42.67
N ALA A 257 -24.88 32.62 43.33
CA ALA A 257 -26.03 31.79 42.99
C ALA A 257 -27.35 32.57 43.10
N PHE A 258 -27.58 33.28 44.21
CA PHE A 258 -28.79 34.09 44.41
C PHE A 258 -28.96 35.21 43.36
N ILE A 259 -27.87 35.89 42.98
CA ILE A 259 -27.90 36.93 41.95
C ILE A 259 -28.28 36.35 40.58
N SER A 260 -27.74 35.19 40.21
CA SER A 260 -28.04 34.53 38.94
C SER A 260 -29.50 34.08 38.83
N ILE A 261 -30.10 33.58 39.93
CA ILE A 261 -31.51 33.19 39.98
C ILE A 261 -32.42 34.42 39.89
N ALA A 262 -32.09 35.53 40.56
CA ALA A 262 -32.86 36.77 40.49
C ALA A 262 -32.90 37.35 39.05
N LEU A 263 -31.77 37.33 38.34
CA LEU A 263 -31.69 37.78 36.95
C LEU A 263 -32.50 36.91 35.98
N LEU A 264 -32.52 35.58 36.19
CA LEU A 264 -33.36 34.67 35.40
C LEU A 264 -34.87 34.92 35.61
N LEU A 265 -35.30 35.17 36.85
CA LEU A 265 -36.71 35.48 37.16
C LEU A 265 -37.18 36.81 36.57
N ILE A 266 -36.29 37.81 36.47
CA ILE A 266 -36.56 39.07 35.77
C ILE A 266 -36.71 38.83 34.26
N ALA A 267 -35.80 38.05 33.67
CA ALA A 267 -35.82 37.75 32.23
C ALA A 267 -37.08 37.00 31.77
N THR A 268 -37.70 36.17 32.62
CA THR A 268 -38.91 35.41 32.28
C THR A 268 -40.20 36.23 32.21
N ASN A 269 -40.24 37.48 32.69
CA ASN A 269 -41.48 38.26 32.80
C ASN A 269 -41.69 39.34 31.72
N TRP A 270 -40.77 39.53 30.79
CA TRP A 270 -40.89 40.53 29.70
C TRP A 270 -41.21 39.91 28.34
N LYS A 271 -42.42 39.33 28.21
CA LYS A 271 -43.01 39.04 26.89
C LYS A 271 -44.55 38.94 26.90
N LYS A 272 -45.25 40.05 26.57
CA LYS A 272 -46.68 40.03 26.20
C LYS A 272 -47.11 41.28 25.43
N ASN A 273 -48.14 41.13 24.58
CA ASN A 273 -48.93 42.16 23.86
C ASN A 273 -48.15 43.00 22.78
N GLU A 274 -48.71 43.38 21.62
CA GLU A 274 -49.93 42.93 20.90
C GLU A 274 -49.87 43.32 19.39
N ASP A 275 -50.95 43.16 18.62
CA ASP A 275 -50.95 43.00 17.16
C ASP A 275 -51.29 44.24 16.27
N ASN A 276 -51.05 44.06 14.95
CA ASN A 276 -51.75 44.61 13.77
C ASN A 276 -51.71 46.12 13.42
N HIS A 277 -51.36 46.42 12.15
CA HIS A 277 -52.27 47.02 11.13
C HIS A 277 -51.63 47.02 9.71
N THR A 278 -52.35 47.48 8.68
CA THR A 278 -52.11 47.14 7.26
C THR A 278 -52.22 48.30 6.23
N ALA A 279 -51.59 48.08 5.05
CA ALA A 279 -51.95 48.55 3.69
C ALA A 279 -51.29 49.81 3.05
N LYS A 280 -50.71 49.61 1.83
CA LYS A 280 -50.79 50.44 0.57
C LYS A 280 -50.18 51.88 0.61
N THR A 281 -49.68 52.59 -0.44
CA THR A 281 -49.53 52.48 -1.93
C THR A 281 -48.61 53.65 -2.42
N ASN A 282 -48.03 53.84 -3.63
CA ASN A 282 -47.79 53.09 -4.91
C ASN A 282 -46.77 53.88 -5.82
N VAL A 283 -46.51 53.38 -7.06
CA VAL A 283 -46.26 54.13 -8.33
C VAL A 283 -44.84 54.65 -8.76
N SER A 284 -44.38 54.10 -9.91
CA SER A 284 -43.54 54.64 -11.02
C SER A 284 -42.09 55.15 -10.75
N SER A 285 -41.16 55.25 -11.73
CA SER A 285 -41.29 55.38 -13.20
C SER A 285 -40.19 54.66 -14.04
N GLN A 286 -40.40 54.58 -15.36
CA GLN A 286 -39.54 53.87 -16.33
C GLN A 286 -38.37 54.73 -16.86
N LYS A 287 -37.33 54.06 -17.39
CA LYS A 287 -36.94 54.26 -18.81
C LYS A 287 -36.12 53.08 -19.39
N LYS A 288 -36.28 52.84 -20.70
CA LYS A 288 -35.42 52.01 -21.55
C LYS A 288 -34.58 52.93 -22.43
N GLU A 289 -33.41 52.48 -22.88
CA GLU A 289 -32.87 52.93 -24.18
C GLU A 289 -32.01 51.83 -24.83
N LYS A 290 -32.07 51.69 -26.17
CA LYS A 290 -31.40 50.61 -26.93
C LYS A 290 -31.41 50.87 -28.44
N SER A 291 -30.31 51.37 -29.03
CA SER A 291 -29.95 51.26 -30.46
C SER A 291 -28.45 51.61 -30.62
N MET A 292 -27.56 50.82 -31.26
CA MET A 292 -27.38 50.59 -32.71
C MET A 292 -27.04 51.90 -33.49
N LYS A 293 -26.05 51.96 -34.41
CA LYS A 293 -25.21 50.90 -35.03
C LYS A 293 -24.05 51.54 -35.84
N ARG A 294 -22.85 50.94 -35.86
CA ARG A 294 -22.04 50.83 -37.11
C ARG A 294 -21.00 49.72 -37.02
N THR A 295 -20.65 49.16 -38.18
CA THR A 295 -19.93 47.88 -38.29
C THR A 295 -18.69 48.04 -39.19
N VAL A 296 -17.57 47.47 -38.77
CA VAL A 296 -16.50 46.98 -39.66
C VAL A 296 -16.16 45.55 -39.22
N SER A 297 -15.75 44.70 -40.16
CA SER A 297 -15.72 43.24 -40.01
C SER A 297 -14.54 42.69 -39.21
N GLY A 298 -14.84 41.74 -38.32
CA GLY A 298 -13.89 40.75 -37.80
C GLY A 298 -14.66 39.48 -37.44
N HIS A 299 -14.29 38.34 -38.02
CA HIS A 299 -14.86 37.06 -37.61
C HIS A 299 -14.44 36.78 -36.15
N ARG A 300 -15.43 36.54 -35.28
CA ARG A 300 -15.18 35.85 -34.02
C ARG A 300 -15.09 34.36 -34.33
N ASP A 301 -13.86 33.86 -34.53
CA ASP A 301 -13.64 32.42 -34.47
C ASP A 301 -14.06 31.88 -33.10
N GLU A 302 -14.57 30.65 -33.08
CA GLU A 302 -15.02 29.99 -31.86
C GLU A 302 -13.85 29.85 -30.87
N LYS A 303 -14.10 30.00 -29.56
CA LYS A 303 -13.10 29.70 -28.52
C LYS A 303 -12.84 28.19 -28.47
N THR A 304 -12.00 27.69 -29.37
CA THR A 304 -11.56 26.29 -29.37
C THR A 304 -10.67 26.04 -28.16
N ARG A 305 -11.03 25.02 -27.36
CA ARG A 305 -10.30 24.59 -26.16
C ARG A 305 -9.46 23.35 -26.47
N LEU A 306 -8.54 23.00 -25.57
CA LEU A 306 -7.99 21.64 -25.52
C LEU A 306 -9.12 20.64 -25.29
N ALA A 307 -9.16 19.57 -26.08
CA ALA A 307 -10.05 18.44 -25.92
C ALA A 307 -9.30 17.32 -25.19
N PHE A 308 -9.79 16.91 -24.03
CA PHE A 308 -9.20 15.88 -23.17
C PHE A 308 -9.96 14.56 -23.29
N PHE A 309 -9.25 13.44 -23.18
CA PHE A 309 -9.87 12.11 -23.06
C PHE A 309 -10.03 11.71 -21.59
N GLU A 310 -11.09 10.99 -21.25
CA GLU A 310 -11.38 10.61 -19.86
C GLU A 310 -10.21 9.86 -19.20
N GLY A 311 -9.94 10.22 -17.94
CA GLY A 311 -9.04 9.48 -17.05
C GLY A 311 -8.22 10.28 -16.02
N LEU A 312 -8.14 11.62 -16.10
CA LEU A 312 -7.29 12.41 -15.18
C LEU A 312 -7.87 13.79 -14.81
N ASN A 313 -7.61 14.23 -13.57
CA ASN A 313 -7.86 15.59 -13.07
C ASN A 313 -6.78 16.61 -13.54
N LEU A 314 -6.37 16.54 -14.81
CA LEU A 314 -5.39 17.48 -15.39
C LEU A 314 -6.05 18.83 -15.69
N ALA A 315 -6.08 19.70 -14.69
CA ALA A 315 -6.72 21.02 -14.76
C ALA A 315 -5.77 22.12 -15.25
N PHE A 316 -5.29 22.01 -16.49
CA PHE A 316 -4.55 23.07 -17.20
C PHE A 316 -5.24 23.40 -18.53
N ASP A 317 -5.16 24.64 -19.00
CA ASP A 317 -5.72 25.06 -20.29
C ASP A 317 -4.66 25.35 -21.37
N LEU A 318 -5.10 25.88 -22.52
CA LEU A 318 -4.21 26.16 -23.65
C LEU A 318 -3.24 27.32 -23.35
N GLU A 319 -3.65 28.29 -22.53
CA GLU A 319 -2.80 29.40 -22.13
C GLU A 319 -1.72 28.90 -21.17
N ASP A 320 -2.07 28.02 -20.23
CA ASP A 320 -1.09 27.36 -19.34
C ASP A 320 -0.06 26.54 -20.15
N LEU A 321 -0.52 25.81 -21.18
CA LEU A 321 0.36 25.03 -22.06
C LEU A 321 1.28 25.90 -22.93
N LEU A 322 0.87 27.15 -23.22
CA LEU A 322 1.68 28.15 -23.94
C LEU A 322 2.59 28.97 -23.02
N ARG A 323 2.25 29.06 -21.72
CA ARG A 323 3.05 29.72 -20.66
C ARG A 323 4.11 28.79 -20.05
N ALA A 324 3.87 27.49 -20.10
CA ALA A 324 4.76 26.44 -19.59
C ALA A 324 6.20 26.54 -20.14
N SER A 325 7.19 26.22 -19.30
CA SER A 325 8.58 26.16 -19.74
C SER A 325 8.76 25.00 -20.73
N ALA A 326 9.20 25.30 -21.95
CA ALA A 326 9.16 24.37 -23.08
C ALA A 326 10.55 24.04 -23.66
N GLU A 327 11.01 22.80 -23.46
CA GLU A 327 12.27 22.28 -24.01
C GLU A 327 12.03 21.51 -25.33
N VAL A 328 12.86 21.69 -26.36
CA VAL A 328 12.68 21.01 -27.66
C VAL A 328 13.26 19.59 -27.63
N LEU A 329 12.41 18.60 -27.33
CA LEU A 329 12.79 17.17 -27.34
C LEU A 329 13.19 16.65 -28.72
N GLY A 330 12.59 17.15 -29.81
CA GLY A 330 12.97 16.71 -31.14
C GLY A 330 12.12 17.22 -32.31
N LYS A 331 12.67 17.10 -33.52
CA LYS A 331 11.99 17.41 -34.79
C LYS A 331 11.73 16.10 -35.54
N GLY A 332 10.48 15.65 -35.53
CA GLY A 332 10.06 14.38 -36.13
C GLY A 332 9.40 14.54 -37.50
N THR A 333 9.11 13.41 -38.14
CA THR A 333 8.53 13.31 -39.49
C THR A 333 7.23 14.12 -39.67
N PHE A 334 6.41 14.24 -38.62
CA PHE A 334 5.10 14.92 -38.65
C PHE A 334 5.03 16.22 -37.83
N GLY A 335 6.14 16.72 -37.27
CA GLY A 335 6.07 17.89 -36.38
C GLY A 335 7.30 18.16 -35.52
N THR A 336 7.08 18.88 -34.43
CA THR A 336 8.10 19.17 -33.40
C THR A 336 7.54 18.84 -32.04
N THR A 337 8.27 18.05 -31.25
CA THR A 337 7.88 17.64 -29.91
C THR A 337 8.65 18.46 -28.87
N TYR A 338 7.92 18.94 -27.87
CA TYR A 338 8.41 19.74 -26.76
C TYR A 338 8.06 19.03 -25.45
N LYS A 339 8.90 19.21 -24.44
CA LYS A 339 8.59 18.90 -23.04
C LYS A 339 8.08 20.19 -22.41
N ALA A 340 6.83 20.20 -21.99
CA ALA A 340 6.25 21.32 -21.25
C ALA A 340 6.16 20.93 -19.77
N ALA A 341 6.77 21.73 -18.91
CA ALA A 341 6.59 21.64 -17.46
C ALA A 341 5.66 22.77 -16.99
N LEU A 342 4.58 22.38 -16.32
CA LEU A 342 3.50 23.24 -15.83
C LEU A 342 3.76 23.68 -14.38
N GLU A 343 3.07 24.73 -13.95
CA GLU A 343 3.26 25.37 -12.62
C GLU A 343 2.83 24.47 -11.43
N ASP A 344 2.07 23.40 -11.71
CA ASP A 344 1.66 22.34 -10.76
C ASP A 344 2.66 21.18 -10.65
N ALA A 345 3.83 21.30 -11.31
CA ALA A 345 4.84 20.28 -11.54
C ALA A 345 4.44 19.12 -12.48
N THR A 346 3.28 19.17 -13.13
CA THR A 346 2.94 18.25 -14.22
C THR A 346 3.89 18.46 -15.40
N THR A 347 4.46 17.36 -15.93
CA THR A 347 5.30 17.40 -17.14
C THR A 347 4.67 16.58 -18.27
N VAL A 348 4.43 17.20 -19.42
CA VAL A 348 3.81 16.57 -20.60
C VAL A 348 4.66 16.71 -21.86
N ALA A 349 4.51 15.76 -22.78
CA ALA A 349 5.09 15.82 -24.12
C ALA A 349 4.07 16.42 -25.10
N VAL A 350 4.32 17.66 -25.53
CA VAL A 350 3.47 18.40 -26.48
C VAL A 350 4.04 18.29 -27.88
N LYS A 351 3.27 17.73 -28.81
CA LYS A 351 3.67 17.60 -30.22
C LYS A 351 2.88 18.56 -31.10
N ARG A 352 3.56 19.57 -31.63
CA ARG A 352 3.03 20.52 -32.62
C ARG A 352 3.18 19.92 -34.01
N LEU A 353 2.06 19.50 -34.60
CA LEU A 353 2.01 18.89 -35.92
C LEU A 353 2.24 19.95 -37.02
N ARG A 354 2.68 19.49 -38.19
CA ARG A 354 2.86 20.31 -39.40
C ARG A 354 2.33 19.54 -40.60
N GLU A 355 2.02 20.25 -41.69
CA GLU A 355 1.68 19.63 -42.99
C GLU A 355 0.41 18.73 -42.94
N VAL A 356 -0.46 18.91 -41.93
CA VAL A 356 -1.81 18.33 -41.85
C VAL A 356 -2.70 18.93 -42.94
N ILE A 357 -3.36 18.08 -43.73
CA ILE A 357 -4.19 18.50 -44.88
C ILE A 357 -5.70 18.34 -44.67
N VAL A 358 -6.10 17.62 -43.62
CA VAL A 358 -7.51 17.34 -43.35
C VAL A 358 -8.22 18.50 -42.64
N GLY A 359 -9.54 18.55 -42.74
CA GLY A 359 -10.36 19.52 -42.01
C GLY A 359 -10.45 19.20 -40.52
N ARG A 360 -11.08 20.12 -39.78
CA ARG A 360 -11.28 20.02 -38.33
C ARG A 360 -12.01 18.73 -37.95
N LYS A 361 -13.10 18.40 -38.66
CA LYS A 361 -13.97 17.26 -38.39
C LYS A 361 -13.24 15.93 -38.59
N GLU A 362 -12.49 15.81 -39.67
CA GLU A 362 -11.72 14.60 -40.01
C GLU A 362 -10.54 14.41 -39.06
N PHE A 363 -9.94 15.52 -38.59
CA PHE A 363 -8.91 15.49 -37.54
C PHE A 363 -9.50 15.06 -36.19
N GLU A 364 -10.59 15.69 -35.74
CA GLU A 364 -11.30 15.36 -34.50
C GLU A 364 -11.71 13.88 -34.48
N GLN A 365 -12.33 13.37 -35.56
CA GLN A 365 -12.72 11.97 -35.69
C GLN A 365 -11.53 10.99 -35.60
N GLN A 366 -10.37 11.32 -36.19
CA GLN A 366 -9.17 10.48 -36.05
C GLN A 366 -8.58 10.57 -34.63
N MET A 367 -8.63 11.74 -33.98
CA MET A 367 -8.19 11.89 -32.60
C MET A 367 -9.09 11.13 -31.63
N GLU A 368 -10.41 11.04 -31.85
CA GLU A 368 -11.32 10.19 -31.09
C GLU A 368 -10.91 8.70 -31.18
N VAL A 369 -10.62 8.20 -32.38
CA VAL A 369 -10.16 6.81 -32.58
C VAL A 369 -8.83 6.56 -31.86
N VAL A 370 -7.85 7.48 -31.98
CA VAL A 370 -6.54 7.33 -31.32
C VAL A 370 -6.63 7.52 -29.80
N GLY A 371 -7.47 8.45 -29.32
CA GLY A 371 -7.64 8.80 -27.92
C GLY A 371 -8.43 7.79 -27.10
N ASN A 372 -9.26 6.96 -27.74
CA ASN A 372 -9.98 5.86 -27.09
C ASN A 372 -9.17 4.57 -26.99
N ILE A 373 -8.00 4.47 -27.63
CA ILE A 373 -7.12 3.30 -27.50
C ILE A 373 -6.46 3.29 -26.12
N ARG A 374 -6.49 2.13 -25.48
CA ARG A 374 -5.99 1.90 -24.11
C ARG A 374 -5.28 0.55 -24.06
N HIS A 375 -3.95 0.58 -24.13
CA HIS A 375 -3.11 -0.62 -24.09
C HIS A 375 -1.76 -0.33 -23.45
N GLU A 376 -1.19 -1.27 -22.69
CA GLU A 376 0.04 -1.06 -21.90
C GLU A 376 1.29 -0.74 -22.77
N ASN A 377 1.24 -1.13 -24.04
CA ASN A 377 2.30 -0.89 -25.03
C ASN A 377 1.91 0.14 -26.11
N VAL A 378 0.89 0.97 -25.87
CA VAL A 378 0.52 2.10 -26.75
C VAL A 378 0.41 3.37 -25.91
N ALA A 379 1.16 4.42 -26.27
CA ALA A 379 1.22 5.66 -25.51
C ALA A 379 -0.12 6.40 -25.57
N PRO A 380 -0.79 6.67 -24.43
CA PRO A 380 -2.13 7.24 -24.42
C PRO A 380 -2.10 8.72 -24.83
N LEU A 381 -2.90 9.07 -25.84
CA LEU A 381 -3.18 10.47 -26.16
C LEU A 381 -4.04 11.05 -25.02
N ARG A 382 -3.53 12.07 -24.34
CA ARG A 382 -4.21 12.70 -23.18
C ARG A 382 -5.12 13.84 -23.62
N ALA A 383 -4.65 14.69 -24.52
CA ALA A 383 -5.43 15.77 -25.10
C ALA A 383 -4.98 16.10 -26.53
N TYR A 384 -5.83 16.80 -27.27
CA TYR A 384 -5.49 17.41 -28.55
C TYR A 384 -6.05 18.83 -28.68
N TYR A 385 -5.50 19.60 -29.61
CA TYR A 385 -5.97 20.92 -29.99
C TYR A 385 -5.91 21.09 -31.51
N TYR A 386 -6.90 21.78 -32.07
CA TYR A 386 -6.97 22.11 -33.50
C TYR A 386 -7.41 23.56 -33.68
N SER A 387 -6.66 24.33 -34.45
CA SER A 387 -7.07 25.64 -35.00
C SER A 387 -6.72 25.70 -36.48
N LYS A 388 -6.94 26.84 -37.15
CA LYS A 388 -6.54 27.03 -38.56
C LYS A 388 -5.02 26.92 -38.69
N ASP A 389 -4.28 27.58 -37.81
CA ASP A 389 -2.82 27.68 -37.88
C ASP A 389 -2.10 26.55 -37.13
N GLU A 390 -2.67 26.05 -36.02
CA GLU A 390 -2.00 25.08 -35.14
C GLU A 390 -2.76 23.76 -35.04
N LYS A 391 -2.03 22.68 -34.75
CA LYS A 391 -2.59 21.39 -34.30
C LYS A 391 -1.61 20.80 -33.28
N LEU A 392 -2.08 20.49 -32.08
CA LEU A 392 -1.28 19.96 -30.98
C LEU A 392 -1.82 18.60 -30.53
N MET A 393 -0.92 17.74 -30.06
CA MET A 393 -1.23 16.51 -29.33
C MET A 393 -0.45 16.51 -28.02
N VAL A 394 -1.06 16.01 -26.95
CA VAL A 394 -0.45 15.97 -25.62
C VAL A 394 -0.39 14.52 -25.14
N TYR A 395 0.81 14.08 -24.79
CA TYR A 395 1.13 12.75 -24.29
C TYR A 395 1.83 12.86 -22.92
N ASP A 396 1.90 11.74 -22.20
CA ASP A 396 2.74 11.61 -21.00
C ASP A 396 4.22 11.83 -21.35
N TYR A 397 5.00 12.43 -20.44
CA TYR A 397 6.44 12.60 -20.63
C TYR A 397 7.22 11.37 -20.16
N TYR A 398 7.88 10.69 -21.10
CA TYR A 398 8.73 9.53 -20.83
C TYR A 398 10.17 9.97 -20.50
N THR A 399 10.53 9.94 -19.22
CA THR A 399 11.81 10.43 -18.69
C THR A 399 13.06 9.76 -19.27
N GLN A 400 12.97 8.46 -19.61
CA GLN A 400 14.07 7.70 -20.22
C GLN A 400 14.33 8.03 -21.71
N GLY A 401 13.47 8.85 -22.34
CA GLY A 401 13.52 9.10 -23.78
C GLY A 401 13.08 7.89 -24.63
N SER A 402 13.29 7.98 -25.94
CA SER A 402 12.91 6.94 -26.90
C SER A 402 14.01 5.91 -27.11
N VAL A 403 13.66 4.73 -27.63
CA VAL A 403 14.59 3.62 -27.92
C VAL A 403 15.72 4.08 -28.86
N SER A 404 15.45 4.95 -29.83
CA SER A 404 16.49 5.51 -30.71
C SER A 404 17.49 6.39 -29.96
N ALA A 405 17.05 7.13 -28.94
CA ALA A 405 17.97 7.83 -28.04
C ALA A 405 18.74 6.84 -27.15
N LEU A 406 18.07 5.81 -26.62
CA LEU A 406 18.65 4.76 -25.78
C LEU A 406 19.68 3.86 -26.51
N LEU A 407 19.65 3.82 -27.85
CA LEU A 407 20.70 3.20 -28.67
C LEU A 407 21.76 4.21 -29.12
N HIS A 408 21.38 5.33 -29.74
CA HIS A 408 22.29 6.16 -30.55
C HIS A 408 22.78 7.46 -29.92
N ALA A 409 22.39 7.78 -28.67
CA ALA A 409 22.98 8.94 -27.97
C ALA A 409 24.52 8.81 -27.87
N LYS A 410 25.23 9.93 -27.92
CA LYS A 410 26.71 9.98 -27.98
C LYS A 410 27.35 9.18 -26.84
N ARG A 411 28.22 8.22 -27.18
CA ARG A 411 29.12 7.55 -26.22
C ARG A 411 30.04 8.62 -25.60
N GLY A 412 29.83 8.97 -24.32
CA GLY A 412 30.59 10.03 -23.65
C GLY A 412 30.35 10.17 -22.14
N GLU A 413 29.12 10.03 -21.66
CA GLU A 413 28.77 10.26 -20.25
C GLU A 413 27.95 9.08 -19.67
N ASN A 414 28.52 8.36 -18.70
CA ASN A 414 27.89 7.40 -17.76
C ASN A 414 26.69 6.55 -18.26
N ARG A 415 26.70 6.16 -19.54
CA ARG A 415 25.61 5.41 -20.17
C ARG A 415 25.73 3.93 -19.86
N ILE A 416 24.67 3.35 -19.29
CA ILE A 416 24.49 1.89 -19.26
C ILE A 416 23.97 1.44 -20.65
N PRO A 417 24.64 0.49 -21.33
CA PRO A 417 24.12 -0.14 -22.55
C PRO A 417 22.75 -0.80 -22.34
N LEU A 418 21.94 -0.89 -23.40
CA LEU A 418 20.78 -1.78 -23.38
C LEU A 418 21.28 -3.23 -23.45
N ASP A 419 21.04 -3.99 -22.37
CA ASP A 419 21.30 -5.43 -22.31
C ASP A 419 20.33 -6.26 -23.18
N TRP A 420 20.61 -7.55 -23.30
CA TRP A 420 19.82 -8.45 -24.14
C TRP A 420 18.34 -8.54 -23.71
N GLU A 421 18.05 -8.78 -22.42
CA GLU A 421 16.66 -8.89 -21.95
C GLU A 421 15.89 -7.58 -22.18
N THR A 422 16.53 -6.42 -22.06
CA THR A 422 15.90 -5.13 -22.33
C THR A 422 15.61 -4.94 -23.82
N ARG A 423 16.55 -5.30 -24.71
CA ARG A 423 16.30 -5.23 -26.16
C ARG A 423 15.19 -6.19 -26.61
N LEU A 424 15.14 -7.41 -26.05
CA LEU A 424 14.05 -8.35 -26.31
C LEU A 424 12.70 -7.83 -25.76
N ARG A 425 12.64 -7.34 -24.52
CA ARG A 425 11.42 -6.72 -23.93
C ARG A 425 10.93 -5.50 -24.69
N ILE A 426 11.83 -4.69 -25.26
CA ILE A 426 11.46 -3.59 -26.16
C ILE A 426 10.72 -4.13 -27.38
N ALA A 427 11.27 -5.16 -28.05
CA ALA A 427 10.64 -5.76 -29.22
C ALA A 427 9.31 -6.44 -28.88
N THR A 428 9.25 -7.32 -27.87
CA THR A 428 7.99 -7.98 -27.46
C THR A 428 6.90 -6.96 -27.09
N GLY A 429 7.26 -5.91 -26.35
CA GLY A 429 6.34 -4.84 -26.00
C GLY A 429 5.81 -4.09 -27.22
N ALA A 430 6.71 -3.61 -28.08
CA ALA A 430 6.32 -2.90 -29.29
C ALA A 430 5.45 -3.78 -30.23
N ALA A 431 5.78 -5.07 -30.39
CA ALA A 431 5.00 -6.02 -31.17
C ALA A 431 3.56 -6.15 -30.63
N ARG A 432 3.37 -6.32 -29.32
CA ARG A 432 2.05 -6.34 -28.66
C ARG A 432 1.28 -5.04 -28.87
N GLY A 433 1.97 -3.90 -28.81
CA GLY A 433 1.39 -2.59 -29.11
C GLY A 433 0.87 -2.49 -30.55
N ILE A 434 1.67 -2.93 -31.52
CA ILE A 434 1.31 -2.93 -32.94
C ILE A 434 0.16 -3.92 -33.23
N ALA A 435 0.17 -5.11 -32.61
CA ALA A 435 -0.93 -6.08 -32.72
C ALA A 435 -2.25 -5.52 -32.15
N HIS A 436 -2.21 -4.87 -30.98
CA HIS A 436 -3.38 -4.19 -30.44
C HIS A 436 -3.87 -3.05 -31.34
N ILE A 437 -2.96 -2.33 -32.02
CA ILE A 437 -3.31 -1.31 -33.02
C ILE A 437 -3.98 -1.95 -34.25
N HIS A 438 -3.40 -3.03 -34.80
CA HIS A 438 -3.88 -3.67 -36.03
C HIS A 438 -5.27 -4.32 -35.86
N SER A 439 -5.64 -4.74 -34.64
CA SER A 439 -6.99 -5.23 -34.36
C SER A 439 -8.07 -4.12 -34.32
N GLN A 440 -7.70 -2.85 -34.15
CA GLN A 440 -8.67 -1.74 -34.07
C GLN A 440 -9.38 -1.46 -35.40
N SER A 441 -10.52 -0.78 -35.28
CA SER A 441 -11.35 -0.33 -36.42
C SER A 441 -11.76 -1.48 -37.37
N GLY A 442 -11.92 -2.69 -36.82
CA GLY A 442 -12.28 -3.89 -37.58
C GLY A 442 -11.15 -4.43 -38.45
N GLY A 443 -9.92 -4.48 -37.91
CA GLY A 443 -8.75 -5.00 -38.63
C GLY A 443 -8.17 -4.06 -39.69
N LYS A 444 -8.42 -2.74 -39.56
CA LYS A 444 -8.11 -1.74 -40.61
C LYS A 444 -7.21 -0.59 -40.16
N LEU A 445 -6.96 -0.44 -38.85
CA LEU A 445 -6.07 0.60 -38.36
C LEU A 445 -4.60 0.22 -38.65
N VAL A 446 -3.81 1.25 -38.97
CA VAL A 446 -2.40 1.18 -39.37
C VAL A 446 -1.65 2.32 -38.69
N HIS A 447 -0.44 2.09 -38.24
CA HIS A 447 0.40 3.10 -37.61
C HIS A 447 1.08 4.01 -38.64
N GLY A 448 1.71 3.44 -39.67
CA GLY A 448 2.31 4.16 -40.79
C GLY A 448 3.52 5.04 -40.46
N ASN A 449 4.10 4.93 -39.26
CA ASN A 449 5.25 5.72 -38.79
C ASN A 449 6.01 5.01 -37.65
N LEU A 450 6.18 3.70 -37.75
CA LEU A 450 6.96 2.92 -36.79
C LEU A 450 8.46 3.15 -37.00
N LYS A 451 9.18 3.35 -35.88
CA LYS A 451 10.62 3.58 -35.79
C LYS A 451 11.03 3.70 -34.32
N ALA A 452 12.30 3.45 -33.99
CA ALA A 452 12.78 3.50 -32.62
C ALA A 452 12.65 4.89 -31.95
N SER A 453 12.51 5.98 -32.72
CA SER A 453 12.26 7.32 -32.14
C SER A 453 10.83 7.49 -31.58
N ASN A 454 9.92 6.61 -31.95
CA ASN A 454 8.50 6.63 -31.58
C ASN A 454 8.13 5.48 -30.62
N ILE A 455 9.14 4.77 -30.11
CA ILE A 455 8.99 3.70 -29.13
C ILE A 455 9.69 4.19 -27.86
N PHE A 456 8.99 4.08 -26.73
CA PHE A 456 9.43 4.47 -25.39
C PHE A 456 9.42 3.24 -24.48
N LEU A 457 9.83 3.39 -23.22
CA LEU A 457 9.71 2.33 -22.21
C LEU A 457 8.51 2.61 -21.30
N ASN A 458 7.60 1.63 -21.16
CA ASN A 458 6.52 1.70 -20.18
C ASN A 458 7.02 1.43 -18.74
N SER A 459 6.15 1.52 -17.75
CA SER A 459 6.50 1.29 -16.33
C SER A 459 6.98 -0.13 -16.01
N LYS A 460 6.79 -1.11 -16.91
CA LYS A 460 7.34 -2.48 -16.80
C LYS A 460 8.60 -2.69 -17.67
N GLN A 461 9.16 -1.63 -18.23
CA GLN A 461 10.31 -1.64 -19.15
C GLN A 461 10.09 -2.45 -20.45
N TYR A 462 8.84 -2.51 -20.92
CA TYR A 462 8.51 -3.00 -22.26
C TYR A 462 8.35 -1.84 -23.25
N GLY A 463 8.57 -2.12 -24.54
CA GLY A 463 8.39 -1.13 -25.60
C GLY A 463 6.94 -0.59 -25.64
N CYS A 464 6.80 0.73 -25.75
CA CYS A 464 5.53 1.45 -25.77
C CYS A 464 5.46 2.36 -27.00
N VAL A 465 4.45 2.18 -27.85
CA VAL A 465 4.40 2.74 -29.21
C VAL A 465 3.58 4.04 -29.24
N SER A 466 4.13 5.09 -29.84
CA SER A 466 3.54 6.45 -29.90
C SER A 466 3.36 6.95 -31.33
N ASP A 467 2.67 8.08 -31.55
CA ASP A 467 2.46 8.69 -32.88
C ASP A 467 1.59 7.87 -33.86
N LEU A 468 0.69 7.04 -33.33
CA LEU A 468 -0.33 6.28 -34.05
C LEU A 468 -1.25 7.18 -34.90
N GLY A 469 -1.67 6.68 -36.07
CA GLY A 469 -2.81 7.20 -36.82
C GLY A 469 -2.56 8.51 -37.56
N LEU A 470 -1.36 9.08 -37.46
CA LEU A 470 -1.04 10.39 -38.05
C LEU A 470 -0.75 10.33 -39.55
N ALA A 471 -0.29 9.20 -40.08
CA ALA A 471 0.13 9.10 -41.48
C ALA A 471 -0.99 9.37 -42.50
N THR A 472 -2.26 9.18 -42.11
CA THR A 472 -3.45 9.44 -42.94
C THR A 472 -3.87 10.92 -42.97
N LEU A 473 -3.35 11.76 -42.07
CA LEU A 473 -3.75 13.16 -41.91
C LEU A 473 -2.81 14.16 -42.61
N MET A 474 -1.64 13.70 -43.07
CA MET A 474 -0.52 14.52 -43.53
C MET A 474 -0.46 14.61 -45.05
N ASN A 475 0.14 15.68 -45.57
CA ASN A 475 0.39 15.85 -47.00
C ASN A 475 1.33 14.76 -47.56
N PRO A 476 0.86 13.84 -48.42
CA PRO A 476 1.71 12.76 -48.95
C PRO A 476 2.77 13.25 -49.95
N SER A 477 2.77 14.53 -50.32
CA SER A 477 3.75 15.16 -51.21
C SER A 477 4.72 16.12 -50.51
N ALA A 478 4.72 16.21 -49.17
CA ALA A 478 5.65 17.07 -48.46
C ALA A 478 7.10 16.52 -48.45
N PRO A 479 8.14 17.35 -48.65
CA PRO A 479 9.56 16.93 -48.65
C PRO A 479 10.10 16.36 -47.32
N ARG A 480 9.28 16.26 -46.28
CA ARG A 480 9.60 15.65 -44.99
C ARG A 480 9.10 14.21 -44.91
N LEU A 481 7.96 13.89 -45.54
CA LEU A 481 7.45 12.52 -45.63
C LEU A 481 8.26 11.64 -46.58
N THR A 482 9.02 12.22 -47.51
CA THR A 482 10.04 11.52 -48.31
C THR A 482 11.33 11.21 -47.52
N ARG A 483 11.44 11.70 -46.27
CA ARG A 483 12.71 11.87 -45.55
C ARG A 483 12.83 11.09 -44.24
N THR A 484 12.09 9.98 -44.09
CA THR A 484 12.33 8.93 -43.07
C THR A 484 13.05 7.75 -43.75
N PRO A 485 14.39 7.74 -43.83
CA PRO A 485 15.09 6.74 -44.61
C PRO A 485 15.35 5.47 -43.78
N GLY A 486 15.46 4.32 -44.44
CA GLY A 486 15.72 3.02 -43.79
C GLY A 486 14.49 2.27 -43.28
N TYR A 487 13.56 2.92 -42.56
CA TYR A 487 12.37 2.24 -42.00
C TYR A 487 11.25 1.92 -43.02
N ARG A 488 11.14 2.68 -44.12
CA ARG A 488 9.99 2.56 -45.04
C ARG A 488 10.05 1.30 -45.90
N ALA A 489 8.95 0.57 -45.95
CA ALA A 489 8.76 -0.61 -46.79
C ALA A 489 8.78 -0.32 -48.30
N PRO A 490 9.32 -1.22 -49.16
CA PRO A 490 9.47 -0.99 -50.60
C PRO A 490 8.16 -0.68 -51.35
N GLU A 491 7.02 -1.23 -50.94
CA GLU A 491 5.73 -0.95 -51.58
C GLU A 491 5.17 0.44 -51.23
N VAL A 492 5.68 1.07 -50.16
CA VAL A 492 5.21 2.37 -49.66
C VAL A 492 6.05 3.54 -50.19
N THR A 493 7.24 3.31 -50.75
CA THR A 493 7.96 4.37 -51.48
C THR A 493 7.17 4.83 -52.70
N ASP A 494 6.52 3.88 -53.36
CA ASP A 494 5.91 4.07 -54.67
C ASP A 494 4.43 4.47 -54.54
N THR A 495 3.69 3.77 -53.68
CA THR A 495 2.24 4.02 -53.47
C THR A 495 1.94 5.13 -52.46
N ARG A 496 2.91 5.46 -51.58
CA ARG A 496 2.78 6.36 -50.41
C ARG A 496 1.64 6.04 -49.42
N LYS A 497 0.98 4.88 -49.52
CA LYS A 497 -0.09 4.45 -48.63
C LYS A 497 0.44 3.42 -47.63
N PRO A 498 0.39 3.68 -46.31
CA PRO A 498 0.81 2.69 -45.32
C PRO A 498 -0.19 1.53 -45.24
N SER A 499 0.30 0.35 -44.90
CA SER A 499 -0.46 -0.88 -44.67
C SER A 499 0.05 -1.63 -43.42
N GLN A 500 -0.72 -2.59 -42.92
CA GLN A 500 -0.28 -3.44 -41.79
C GLN A 500 1.02 -4.20 -42.13
N ALA A 501 1.15 -4.69 -43.37
CA ALA A 501 2.40 -5.31 -43.84
C ALA A 501 3.58 -4.32 -43.90
N SER A 502 3.34 -3.02 -44.13
CA SER A 502 4.39 -2.00 -44.09
C SER A 502 4.79 -1.61 -42.66
N ASP A 503 3.85 -1.71 -41.71
CA ASP A 503 4.14 -1.58 -40.28
C ASP A 503 5.02 -2.75 -39.81
N VAL A 504 4.71 -3.99 -40.21
CA VAL A 504 5.56 -5.17 -39.93
C VAL A 504 6.97 -4.99 -40.49
N TYR A 505 7.13 -4.50 -41.73
CA TYR A 505 8.46 -4.16 -42.28
C TYR A 505 9.18 -3.11 -41.42
N SER A 506 8.49 -2.02 -41.08
CA SER A 506 9.04 -0.92 -40.28
C SER A 506 9.48 -1.39 -38.89
N PHE A 507 8.74 -2.34 -38.32
CA PHE A 507 9.08 -3.00 -37.06
C PHE A 507 10.23 -4.01 -37.20
N GLY A 508 10.33 -4.74 -38.32
CA GLY A 508 11.49 -5.57 -38.66
C GLY A 508 12.78 -4.74 -38.70
N VAL A 509 12.73 -3.53 -39.24
CA VAL A 509 13.88 -2.60 -39.19
C VAL A 509 14.23 -2.18 -37.75
N VAL A 510 13.25 -2.03 -36.86
CA VAL A 510 13.49 -1.79 -35.42
C VAL A 510 14.13 -3.01 -34.74
N ILE A 511 13.72 -4.24 -35.09
CA ILE A 511 14.35 -5.48 -34.60
C ILE A 511 15.84 -5.53 -35.03
N LEU A 512 16.13 -5.23 -36.29
CA LEU A 512 17.50 -5.17 -36.78
C LEU A 512 18.30 -4.06 -36.08
N GLU A 513 17.74 -2.86 -35.91
CA GLU A 513 18.37 -1.75 -35.20
C GLU A 513 18.70 -2.10 -33.73
N LEU A 514 17.84 -2.85 -33.04
CA LEU A 514 18.09 -3.37 -31.70
C LEU A 514 19.24 -4.39 -31.68
N LEU A 515 19.22 -5.40 -32.56
CA LEU A 515 20.24 -6.46 -32.60
C LEU A 515 21.63 -5.94 -32.96
N THR A 516 21.69 -4.98 -33.87
CA THR A 516 22.93 -4.51 -34.51
C THR A 516 23.57 -3.30 -33.81
N GLY A 517 22.84 -2.64 -32.91
CA GLY A 517 23.25 -1.36 -32.29
C GLY A 517 23.38 -0.21 -33.29
N LYS A 518 22.83 -0.38 -34.50
CA LYS A 518 23.13 0.41 -35.70
C LYS A 518 21.84 1.07 -36.21
N SER A 519 21.88 2.38 -36.44
CA SER A 519 20.84 3.17 -37.13
C SER A 519 20.43 2.52 -38.48
N PRO A 520 19.16 2.65 -38.94
CA PRO A 520 18.72 2.15 -40.24
C PRO A 520 19.48 2.70 -41.46
N VAL A 521 20.22 3.79 -41.28
CA VAL A 521 21.10 4.42 -42.27
C VAL A 521 22.36 4.92 -41.59
N HIS A 522 23.52 4.61 -42.17
CA HIS A 522 24.81 5.25 -41.82
C HIS A 522 25.51 5.75 -43.07
N ALA A 523 26.32 6.79 -42.89
CA ALA A 523 27.49 6.98 -43.74
C ALA A 523 28.64 6.16 -43.13
N SER A 524 29.12 5.14 -43.87
CA SER A 524 30.52 4.76 -43.74
C SER A 524 31.38 5.83 -44.43
N GLY A 525 32.70 5.84 -44.20
CA GLY A 525 33.56 6.93 -44.63
C GLY A 525 33.53 7.19 -46.15
N ARG A 526 33.08 8.39 -46.55
CA ARG A 526 33.14 8.97 -47.91
C ARG A 526 32.36 8.28 -49.05
N GLU A 527 31.77 7.11 -48.85
CA GLU A 527 30.94 6.44 -49.87
C GLU A 527 29.44 6.38 -49.49
N GLU A 528 28.63 5.71 -50.33
CA GLU A 528 27.17 5.81 -50.32
C GLU A 528 26.51 5.38 -48.99
N ALA A 529 25.32 5.94 -48.72
CA ALA A 529 24.58 5.69 -47.49
C ALA A 529 24.09 4.23 -47.40
N ILE A 530 24.77 3.42 -46.58
CA ILE A 530 24.46 2.00 -46.43
C ILE A 530 23.17 1.84 -45.62
N HIS A 531 22.16 1.25 -46.26
CA HIS A 531 20.90 0.86 -45.61
C HIS A 531 21.09 -0.41 -44.78
N LEU A 532 20.70 -0.36 -43.50
CA LEU A 532 20.88 -1.45 -42.53
C LEU A 532 20.35 -2.80 -43.06
N VAL A 533 19.14 -2.81 -43.62
CA VAL A 533 18.52 -4.02 -44.19
C VAL A 533 19.37 -4.67 -45.28
N ARG A 534 19.99 -3.87 -46.17
CA ARG A 534 20.86 -4.38 -47.24
C ARG A 534 22.17 -4.93 -46.69
N TRP A 535 22.74 -4.27 -45.68
CA TRP A 535 23.98 -4.73 -45.04
C TRP A 535 23.77 -6.08 -44.32
N VAL A 536 22.72 -6.20 -43.49
CA VAL A 536 22.38 -7.47 -42.84
C VAL A 536 22.08 -8.56 -43.88
N GLN A 537 21.38 -8.23 -44.97
CA GLN A 537 21.13 -9.16 -46.09
C GLN A 537 22.40 -9.58 -46.86
N SER A 538 23.53 -8.90 -46.73
CA SER A 538 24.82 -9.40 -47.24
C SER A 538 25.50 -10.30 -46.23
N VAL A 539 25.71 -9.81 -45.00
CA VAL A 539 26.43 -10.54 -43.94
C VAL A 539 25.79 -11.89 -43.63
N VAL A 540 24.46 -11.95 -43.50
CA VAL A 540 23.72 -13.21 -43.25
C VAL A 540 23.78 -14.19 -44.43
N ARG A 541 23.99 -13.68 -45.65
CA ARG A 541 24.17 -14.50 -46.88
C ARG A 541 25.57 -15.10 -47.01
N GLU A 542 26.52 -14.61 -46.24
CA GLU A 542 27.94 -14.98 -46.29
C GLU A 542 28.31 -15.87 -45.09
N GLU A 543 27.30 -16.37 -44.36
CA GLU A 543 27.35 -17.29 -43.19
C GLU A 543 27.98 -16.71 -41.89
N TRP A 544 28.48 -15.47 -41.91
CA TRP A 544 29.03 -14.77 -40.73
C TRP A 544 27.97 -14.10 -39.85
N THR A 545 27.04 -14.87 -39.27
CA THR A 545 25.94 -14.33 -38.42
C THR A 545 26.42 -13.47 -37.25
N GLY A 546 27.56 -13.81 -36.63
CA GLY A 546 28.11 -13.10 -35.47
C GLY A 546 28.46 -11.62 -35.73
N GLU A 547 28.88 -11.25 -36.95
CA GLU A 547 29.25 -9.87 -37.29
C GLU A 547 28.05 -8.92 -37.40
N VAL A 548 26.82 -9.47 -37.44
CA VAL A 548 25.59 -8.69 -37.45
C VAL A 548 25.39 -7.97 -36.10
N PHE A 549 25.73 -8.63 -35.00
CA PHE A 549 25.32 -8.21 -33.66
C PHE A 549 26.15 -7.06 -33.09
N ASP A 550 25.53 -6.33 -32.16
CA ASP A 550 26.21 -5.30 -31.38
C ASP A 550 27.31 -5.92 -30.49
N VAL A 551 28.51 -5.35 -30.55
CA VAL A 551 29.67 -5.76 -29.73
C VAL A 551 29.41 -5.55 -28.23
N GLU A 552 28.41 -4.74 -27.86
CA GLU A 552 27.93 -4.62 -26.48
C GLU A 552 27.07 -5.82 -26.03
N LEU A 553 26.45 -6.56 -26.97
CA LEU A 553 25.70 -7.81 -26.70
C LEU A 553 26.60 -9.05 -26.69
N LEU A 554 27.64 -9.10 -27.53
CA LEU A 554 28.63 -10.20 -27.60
C LEU A 554 29.44 -10.42 -26.29
N ARG A 555 29.15 -9.63 -25.24
CA ARG A 555 29.72 -9.75 -23.88
C ARG A 555 28.94 -10.71 -22.97
N TYR A 556 27.71 -11.07 -23.34
CA TYR A 556 26.86 -11.97 -22.56
C TYR A 556 26.99 -13.40 -23.09
N PRO A 557 27.30 -14.40 -22.25
CA PRO A 557 27.36 -15.79 -22.69
C PRO A 557 25.95 -16.34 -22.99
N ASN A 558 25.89 -17.37 -23.83
CA ASN A 558 24.71 -18.21 -24.11
C ASN A 558 23.50 -17.52 -24.77
N ILE A 559 23.58 -16.25 -25.17
CA ILE A 559 22.47 -15.53 -25.85
C ILE A 559 22.51 -15.60 -27.39
N GLU A 560 23.53 -16.24 -27.98
CA GLU A 560 23.72 -16.21 -29.45
C GLU A 560 22.57 -16.87 -30.22
N GLU A 561 22.08 -18.03 -29.76
CA GLU A 561 20.92 -18.71 -30.35
C GLU A 561 19.66 -17.83 -30.29
N GLU A 562 19.44 -17.13 -29.18
CA GLU A 562 18.31 -16.20 -29.02
C GLU A 562 18.44 -14.96 -29.92
N MET A 563 19.65 -14.42 -30.09
CA MET A 563 19.94 -13.34 -31.02
C MET A 563 19.75 -13.76 -32.48
N VAL A 564 20.16 -14.98 -32.85
CA VAL A 564 19.94 -15.55 -34.19
C VAL A 564 18.45 -15.79 -34.46
N ALA A 565 17.69 -16.29 -33.49
CA ALA A 565 16.24 -16.43 -33.61
C ALA A 565 15.55 -15.07 -33.79
N MET A 566 15.91 -14.05 -33.00
CA MET A 566 15.37 -12.70 -33.15
C MET A 566 15.79 -12.06 -34.50
N LEU A 567 16.99 -12.37 -35.00
CA LEU A 567 17.45 -11.96 -36.32
C LEU A 567 16.61 -12.58 -37.44
N GLN A 568 16.28 -13.87 -37.35
CA GLN A 568 15.38 -14.55 -38.30
C GLN A 568 13.98 -13.94 -38.33
N ILE A 569 13.41 -13.57 -37.16
CA ILE A 569 12.16 -12.81 -37.07
C ILE A 569 12.29 -11.45 -37.76
N GLY A 570 13.35 -10.68 -37.46
CA GLY A 570 13.60 -9.38 -38.07
C GLY A 570 13.73 -9.45 -39.60
N MET A 571 14.46 -10.44 -40.09
CA MET A 571 14.66 -10.73 -41.51
C MET A 571 13.37 -11.12 -42.22
N SER A 572 12.51 -11.92 -41.56
CA SER A 572 11.18 -12.29 -42.08
C SER A 572 10.24 -11.09 -42.15
N CYS A 573 10.30 -10.19 -41.16
CA CYS A 573 9.53 -8.95 -41.14
C CYS A 573 9.95 -7.99 -42.27
N VAL A 574 11.24 -7.90 -42.61
CA VAL A 574 11.75 -7.04 -43.71
C VAL A 574 11.71 -7.69 -45.10
N ALA A 575 10.96 -8.79 -45.29
CA ALA A 575 10.81 -9.45 -46.58
C ALA A 575 10.32 -8.48 -47.67
N ARG A 576 10.86 -8.59 -48.90
CA ARG A 576 10.61 -7.62 -49.98
C ARG A 576 9.13 -7.59 -50.38
N MET A 577 8.48 -8.75 -50.49
CA MET A 577 7.07 -8.85 -50.86
C MET A 577 6.18 -8.74 -49.60
N PRO A 578 5.14 -7.87 -49.58
CA PRO A 578 4.28 -7.71 -48.42
C PRO A 578 3.62 -9.00 -47.93
N GLY A 579 3.19 -9.87 -48.85
CA GLY A 579 2.56 -11.16 -48.54
C GLY A 579 3.51 -12.28 -48.07
N GLN A 580 4.82 -12.03 -48.00
CA GLN A 580 5.79 -12.94 -47.39
C GLN A 580 6.11 -12.58 -45.94
N ARG A 581 5.62 -11.44 -45.44
CA ARG A 581 5.86 -10.99 -44.06
C ARG A 581 4.88 -11.71 -43.12
N PRO A 582 5.31 -12.14 -41.93
CA PRO A 582 4.41 -12.69 -40.91
C PRO A 582 3.39 -11.64 -40.47
N LYS A 583 2.24 -12.07 -39.93
CA LYS A 583 1.34 -11.14 -39.22
C LYS A 583 1.97 -10.74 -37.89
N ILE A 584 1.64 -9.55 -37.41
CA ILE A 584 2.23 -9.03 -36.17
C ILE A 584 1.85 -9.88 -34.94
N GLU A 585 0.68 -10.51 -34.95
CA GLU A 585 0.24 -11.46 -33.91
C GLU A 585 1.10 -12.73 -33.87
N ASP A 586 1.64 -13.14 -35.02
CA ASP A 586 2.57 -14.28 -35.10
C ASP A 586 3.99 -13.86 -34.71
N VAL A 587 4.38 -12.62 -35.03
CA VAL A 587 5.63 -12.00 -34.55
C VAL A 587 5.66 -11.87 -33.02
N VAL A 588 4.52 -11.56 -32.38
CA VAL A 588 4.40 -11.57 -30.91
C VAL A 588 4.72 -12.96 -30.35
N LYS A 589 4.14 -14.03 -30.92
CA LYS A 589 4.40 -15.42 -30.47
C LYS A 589 5.87 -15.77 -30.63
N MET A 590 6.45 -15.55 -31.81
CA MET A 590 7.86 -15.89 -32.06
C MET A 590 8.82 -15.13 -31.11
N LEU A 591 8.54 -13.86 -30.79
CA LEU A 591 9.33 -13.09 -29.80
C LEU A 591 9.11 -13.54 -28.35
N GLU A 592 7.98 -14.18 -28.03
CA GLU A 592 7.71 -14.77 -26.71
C GLU A 592 8.28 -16.19 -26.59
N GLU A 593 8.33 -16.94 -27.69
CA GLU A 593 8.91 -18.28 -27.80
C GLU A 593 10.43 -18.27 -27.55
N ILE A 594 11.16 -17.28 -28.07
CA ILE A 594 12.60 -17.07 -27.78
C ILE A 594 12.88 -17.07 -26.27
N ARG A 595 12.03 -16.38 -25.49
CA ARG A 595 12.14 -16.31 -24.03
C ARG A 595 11.89 -17.66 -23.35
N SER A 596 11.16 -18.57 -23.98
CA SER A 596 10.87 -19.90 -23.41
C SER A 596 12.02 -20.89 -23.59
N VAL A 597 12.85 -20.75 -24.63
CA VAL A 597 14.01 -21.63 -24.88
C VAL A 597 15.06 -21.50 -23.77
N SER A 598 15.31 -20.27 -23.29
CA SER A 598 16.22 -19.96 -22.17
C SER A 598 15.89 -20.74 -20.87
N ALA A 599 14.64 -21.17 -20.69
CA ALA A 599 14.20 -21.95 -19.53
C ALA A 599 14.35 -23.48 -19.70
N GLY A 600 14.77 -23.96 -20.88
CA GLY A 600 14.76 -25.39 -21.22
C GLY A 600 16.11 -26.12 -21.09
N ASN A 601 17.24 -25.44 -21.32
CA ASN A 601 18.57 -26.07 -21.42
C ASN A 601 19.28 -26.30 -20.06
N SER A 602 18.56 -26.82 -19.06
CA SER A 602 19.17 -27.28 -17.81
C SER A 602 18.44 -28.48 -17.20
N GLN A 603 19.04 -29.65 -17.43
CA GLN A 603 18.75 -30.96 -16.85
C GLN A 603 17.53 -31.73 -17.37
N SER A 604 17.64 -33.05 -17.25
CA SER A 604 16.91 -34.06 -18.00
C SER A 604 15.57 -34.48 -17.39
N ALA A 605 14.57 -34.68 -18.26
CA ALA A 605 13.52 -35.68 -18.12
C ALA A 605 12.79 -35.77 -16.75
N GLY A 606 12.06 -34.73 -16.36
CA GLY A 606 11.17 -34.79 -15.19
C GLY A 606 10.11 -33.68 -15.14
N THR A 607 8.89 -33.99 -15.58
CA THR A 607 7.60 -33.33 -15.26
C THR A 607 7.53 -31.78 -15.20
N ARG A 608 6.77 -31.19 -16.14
CA ARG A 608 6.52 -29.75 -16.28
C ARG A 608 5.92 -29.08 -15.02
N THR A 609 6.41 -27.88 -14.69
CA THR A 609 5.66 -26.81 -13.99
C THR A 609 5.98 -25.44 -14.63
N PRO A 610 5.02 -24.51 -14.78
CA PRO A 610 5.27 -23.21 -15.43
C PRO A 610 5.30 -22.01 -14.46
N GLY A 611 6.14 -21.00 -14.74
CA GLY A 611 5.89 -19.62 -14.26
C GLY A 611 7.00 -18.94 -13.44
N SER A 612 8.13 -18.58 -14.07
CA SER A 612 9.09 -17.64 -13.51
C SER A 612 8.71 -16.18 -13.83
N THR A 613 8.28 -15.43 -12.81
CA THR A 613 7.96 -13.99 -12.96
C THR A 613 9.23 -13.14 -12.93
N PRO A 614 9.45 -12.17 -13.84
CA PRO A 614 10.68 -11.37 -13.85
C PRO A 614 10.85 -10.51 -12.59
N THR A 615 12.12 -10.31 -12.19
CA THR A 615 12.50 -9.75 -10.90
C THR A 615 12.29 -8.24 -10.81
N LEU A 616 11.09 -7.83 -10.43
CA LEU A 616 10.88 -6.52 -9.83
C LEU A 616 11.60 -6.45 -8.48
N THR A 617 12.53 -5.51 -8.31
CA THR A 617 12.90 -5.01 -6.98
C THR A 617 11.69 -4.31 -6.36
N PRO A 618 11.38 -4.51 -5.06
CA PRO A 618 10.24 -3.86 -4.43
C PRO A 618 10.37 -2.33 -4.50
N TYR A 619 9.38 -1.67 -5.10
CA TYR A 619 9.41 -0.22 -5.29
C TYR A 619 9.35 0.50 -3.93
N VAL A 620 10.34 1.35 -3.67
CA VAL A 620 10.31 2.32 -2.57
C VAL A 620 9.61 3.56 -3.09
N ALA A 621 8.40 3.84 -2.59
CA ALA A 621 7.76 5.11 -2.86
C ALA A 621 8.58 6.24 -2.22
N GLU A 622 8.88 7.28 -3.00
CA GLU A 622 9.88 8.30 -2.65
C GLU A 622 9.56 9.03 -1.34
N ALA A 623 10.61 9.44 -0.62
CA ALA A 623 10.53 10.09 0.68
C ALA A 623 9.94 11.52 0.59
N GLY A 624 8.61 11.57 0.43
CA GLY A 624 7.82 12.77 0.17
C GLY A 624 6.38 12.44 -0.21
N SER A 625 6.11 11.25 -0.77
CA SER A 625 4.76 10.78 -1.08
C SER A 625 3.91 10.61 0.18
N SER A 626 2.62 10.91 0.08
CA SER A 626 1.67 10.83 1.20
C SER A 626 1.00 9.46 1.30
N LEU A 627 0.32 9.23 2.43
CA LEU A 627 -0.50 8.03 2.66
C LEU A 627 -1.65 7.90 1.65
N GLU A 628 -2.14 9.01 1.12
CA GLU A 628 -3.25 9.04 0.15
C GLU A 628 -2.75 8.70 -1.27
N ASP A 629 -1.50 9.02 -1.61
CA ASP A 629 -0.87 8.64 -2.89
C ASP A 629 -0.56 7.12 -2.96
N VAL A 630 -0.26 6.49 -1.83
CA VAL A 630 0.03 5.03 -1.75
C VAL A 630 -1.24 4.18 -1.60
N LEU A 631 -2.32 4.72 -1.03
CA LEU A 631 -3.61 4.03 -0.91
C LEU A 631 -4.55 4.32 -2.09
N GLY A 632 -4.43 5.47 -2.74
CA GLY A 632 -5.36 5.95 -3.77
C GLY A 632 -6.76 6.28 -3.24
N PRO A 633 -7.53 7.10 -3.98
CA PRO A 633 -8.92 7.43 -3.63
C PRO A 633 -9.86 6.21 -3.69
N SER A 634 -9.46 5.15 -4.39
CA SER A 634 -10.22 3.90 -4.56
C SER A 634 -9.99 2.87 -3.43
N SER A 635 -9.38 3.26 -2.31
CA SER A 635 -9.03 2.35 -1.22
C SER A 635 -10.25 1.90 -0.39
N LYS A 636 -10.62 0.62 -0.48
CA LYS A 636 -11.67 0.00 0.35
C LYS A 636 -11.05 -0.76 1.53
N PHE A 637 -11.35 -0.36 2.75
CA PHE A 637 -10.98 -1.13 3.96
C PHE A 637 -11.63 -2.53 3.92
N ILE A 638 -10.83 -3.58 4.15
CA ILE A 638 -11.28 -4.99 4.16
C ILE A 638 -11.41 -5.51 5.59
N GLY A 639 -10.47 -5.15 6.48
CA GLY A 639 -10.43 -5.70 7.83
C GLY A 639 -9.17 -5.32 8.61
N LYS A 640 -9.08 -5.84 9.84
CA LYS A 640 -8.01 -5.52 10.80
C LYS A 640 -7.41 -6.81 11.35
N GLY A 641 -6.31 -7.24 10.75
CA GLY A 641 -5.56 -8.42 11.21
C GLY A 641 -4.58 -8.11 12.34
N THR A 642 -3.86 -9.13 12.82
CA THR A 642 -2.90 -9.03 13.95
C THR A 642 -2.01 -7.80 13.89
N PHE A 643 -1.30 -7.61 12.77
CA PHE A 643 -0.26 -6.59 12.64
C PHE A 643 -0.76 -5.24 12.11
N GLY A 644 -2.04 -5.07 11.76
CA GLY A 644 -2.48 -3.83 11.12
C GLY A 644 -3.85 -3.81 10.46
N SER A 645 -4.16 -2.68 9.83
CA SER A 645 -5.36 -2.45 9.03
C SER A 645 -5.10 -2.80 7.56
N THR A 646 -5.99 -3.55 6.92
CA THR A 646 -5.83 -4.06 5.54
C THR A 646 -6.83 -3.39 4.59
N TYR A 647 -6.35 -2.94 3.44
CA TYR A 647 -7.10 -2.20 2.43
C TYR A 647 -6.95 -2.86 1.05
N LYS A 648 -8.05 -2.95 0.30
CA LYS A 648 -8.07 -3.27 -1.13
C LYS A 648 -7.86 -1.97 -1.88
N VAL A 649 -6.83 -1.89 -2.70
CA VAL A 649 -6.52 -0.73 -3.53
C VAL A 649 -6.68 -1.12 -4.99
N ALA A 650 -7.55 -0.43 -5.73
CA ALA A 650 -7.46 -0.38 -7.18
C ALA A 650 -6.49 0.75 -7.54
N MET A 651 -5.37 0.40 -8.17
CA MET A 651 -4.38 1.35 -8.70
C MET A 651 -4.83 1.89 -10.06
N ASP A 652 -4.32 3.04 -10.47
CA ASP A 652 -4.76 3.75 -11.69
C ASP A 652 -4.46 3.02 -13.01
N ASN A 653 -3.70 1.93 -12.94
CA ASN A 653 -3.43 0.99 -14.03
C ASN A 653 -4.41 -0.21 -14.07
N GLY A 654 -5.46 -0.21 -13.24
CA GLY A 654 -6.44 -1.29 -13.11
C GLY A 654 -5.98 -2.49 -12.27
N VAL A 655 -4.74 -2.51 -11.78
CA VAL A 655 -4.24 -3.57 -10.89
C VAL A 655 -4.85 -3.42 -9.51
N VAL A 656 -5.34 -4.53 -8.96
CA VAL A 656 -5.83 -4.58 -7.58
C VAL A 656 -4.71 -5.11 -6.68
N ALA A 657 -4.44 -4.42 -5.57
CA ALA A 657 -3.44 -4.78 -4.57
C ALA A 657 -4.04 -4.83 -3.17
N ILE A 658 -3.33 -5.53 -2.27
CA ILE A 658 -3.56 -5.48 -0.81
C ILE A 658 -2.52 -4.54 -0.21
N VAL A 659 -2.95 -3.41 0.34
CA VAL A 659 -2.08 -2.54 1.16
C VAL A 659 -2.40 -2.79 2.63
N LYS A 660 -1.39 -3.20 3.41
CA LYS A 660 -1.51 -3.38 4.85
C LYS A 660 -0.75 -2.31 5.61
N ARG A 661 -1.49 -1.50 6.38
CA ARG A 661 -1.00 -0.46 7.28
C ARG A 661 -0.67 -1.08 8.64
N LEU A 662 0.62 -1.34 8.85
CA LEU A 662 1.14 -2.00 10.04
C LEU A 662 1.03 -1.10 11.29
N ARG A 663 0.92 -1.72 12.47
CA ARG A 663 0.79 -1.03 13.76
C ARG A 663 1.69 -1.66 14.81
N GLY A 664 2.41 -0.82 15.56
CA GLY A 664 3.27 -1.27 16.64
C GLY A 664 4.63 -1.82 16.17
N VAL A 665 5.09 -1.44 14.97
CA VAL A 665 6.49 -1.64 14.56
C VAL A 665 7.41 -0.89 15.55
N VAL A 666 8.53 -1.49 15.95
CA VAL A 666 9.54 -0.89 16.86
C VAL A 666 10.87 -0.58 16.20
N VAL A 667 11.17 -1.23 15.07
CA VAL A 667 12.49 -1.12 14.44
C VAL A 667 12.66 0.22 13.69
N PRO A 668 13.87 0.82 13.67
CA PRO A 668 14.17 2.03 12.91
C PRO A 668 13.88 1.88 11.41
N GLY A 669 13.71 3.00 10.70
CA GLY A 669 13.41 3.03 9.26
C GLY A 669 14.36 2.17 8.41
N ARG A 670 15.67 2.26 8.66
CA ARG A 670 16.68 1.45 7.94
C ARG A 670 16.52 -0.05 8.16
N VAL A 671 16.32 -0.49 9.41
CA VAL A 671 16.11 -1.90 9.75
C VAL A 671 14.79 -2.42 9.18
N PHE A 672 13.75 -1.55 9.09
CA PHE A 672 12.51 -1.86 8.39
C PHE A 672 12.75 -2.04 6.88
N GLU A 673 13.48 -1.12 6.25
CA GLU A 673 13.84 -1.15 4.83
C GLU A 673 14.68 -2.38 4.46
N GLU A 674 15.67 -2.74 5.28
CA GLU A 674 16.52 -3.93 5.11
C GLU A 674 15.69 -5.22 5.18
N GLN A 675 14.81 -5.37 6.17
CA GLN A 675 13.86 -6.48 6.25
C GLN A 675 12.92 -6.53 5.03
N MET A 676 12.36 -5.40 4.62
CA MET A 676 11.46 -5.35 3.46
C MET A 676 12.19 -5.61 2.13
N LYS A 677 13.48 -5.27 1.99
CA LYS A 677 14.31 -5.68 0.84
C LYS A 677 14.56 -7.18 0.84
N ALA A 678 14.85 -7.78 2.00
CA ALA A 678 15.03 -9.23 2.11
C ALA A 678 13.72 -9.99 1.79
N ILE A 679 12.61 -9.64 2.44
CA ILE A 679 11.26 -10.15 2.15
C ILE A 679 10.87 -9.92 0.68
N GLY A 680 11.17 -8.75 0.13
CA GLY A 680 10.91 -8.37 -1.26
C GLY A 680 11.75 -9.13 -2.30
N SER A 681 12.80 -9.85 -1.88
CA SER A 681 13.60 -10.74 -2.73
C SER A 681 13.04 -12.18 -2.84
N ILE A 682 12.06 -12.54 -2.02
CA ILE A 682 11.52 -13.92 -1.97
C ILE A 682 10.58 -14.16 -3.16
N ARG A 683 10.85 -15.22 -3.92
CA ARG A 683 10.08 -15.61 -5.12
C ARG A 683 9.83 -17.10 -5.04
N HIS A 684 8.59 -17.47 -4.72
CA HIS A 684 8.15 -18.86 -4.61
C HIS A 684 6.63 -18.92 -4.81
N GLN A 685 6.12 -19.93 -5.52
CA GLN A 685 4.70 -20.03 -5.94
C GLN A 685 3.70 -20.14 -4.77
N ASN A 686 4.20 -20.46 -3.57
CA ASN A 686 3.43 -20.57 -2.33
C ASN A 686 3.79 -19.48 -1.30
N VAL A 687 4.46 -18.39 -1.70
CA VAL A 687 4.79 -17.26 -0.81
C VAL A 687 4.31 -15.95 -1.45
N ALA A 688 3.51 -15.17 -0.73
CA ALA A 688 2.92 -13.93 -1.23
C ALA A 688 3.99 -12.89 -1.56
N SER A 689 4.02 -12.44 -2.81
CA SER A 689 5.01 -11.49 -3.32
C SER A 689 4.80 -10.09 -2.76
N LEU A 690 5.78 -9.57 -2.01
CA LEU A 690 5.82 -8.15 -1.63
C LEU A 690 6.19 -7.32 -2.87
N ARG A 691 5.23 -6.52 -3.37
CA ARG A 691 5.37 -5.68 -4.57
C ARG A 691 6.01 -4.34 -4.28
N ALA A 692 5.65 -3.74 -3.15
CA ALA A 692 6.16 -2.45 -2.70
C ALA A 692 6.06 -2.35 -1.18
N TYR A 693 6.78 -1.41 -0.60
CA TYR A 693 6.61 -1.01 0.79
C TYR A 693 6.84 0.51 0.89
N TYR A 694 6.19 1.13 1.87
CA TYR A 694 6.36 2.54 2.18
C TYR A 694 6.62 2.67 3.68
N PHE A 695 7.63 3.45 4.04
CA PHE A 695 7.90 3.82 5.41
C PHE A 695 8.13 5.33 5.49
N SER A 696 7.51 5.95 6.48
CA SER A 696 7.73 7.35 6.83
C SER A 696 8.07 7.47 8.32
N MET A 697 7.89 8.64 8.92
CA MET A 697 7.93 8.76 10.39
C MET A 697 6.72 8.10 11.08
N TYR A 698 5.52 8.22 10.49
CA TYR A 698 4.26 7.76 11.09
C TYR A 698 3.84 6.37 10.63
N GLU A 699 4.13 6.03 9.37
CA GLU A 699 3.48 4.91 8.68
C GLU A 699 4.46 3.81 8.30
N ARG A 700 3.94 2.58 8.24
CA ARG A 700 4.59 1.40 7.69
C ARG A 700 3.54 0.66 6.86
N LEU A 701 3.65 0.73 5.55
CA LEU A 701 2.76 0.06 4.61
C LEU A 701 3.54 -1.05 3.89
N ILE A 702 2.91 -2.20 3.72
CA ILE A 702 3.40 -3.29 2.88
C ILE A 702 2.34 -3.62 1.83
N VAL A 703 2.75 -3.84 0.58
CA VAL A 703 1.87 -4.03 -0.56
C VAL A 703 2.07 -5.42 -1.15
N TYR A 704 1.03 -6.25 -1.08
CA TYR A 704 0.98 -7.59 -1.65
C TYR A 704 0.00 -7.65 -2.83
N ASP A 705 0.09 -8.72 -3.63
CA ASP A 705 -0.91 -9.05 -4.64
C ASP A 705 -2.32 -9.27 -4.04
N TYR A 706 -3.37 -9.00 -4.82
CA TYR A 706 -4.75 -9.23 -4.40
C TYR A 706 -5.23 -10.65 -4.71
N PHE A 707 -5.37 -11.46 -3.67
CA PHE A 707 -5.97 -12.79 -3.74
C PHE A 707 -7.50 -12.68 -3.82
N GLY A 708 -8.04 -12.88 -5.03
CA GLY A 708 -9.44 -12.60 -5.36
C GLY A 708 -10.49 -13.31 -4.51
N GLN A 709 -10.18 -14.53 -4.05
CA GLN A 709 -11.10 -15.41 -3.31
C GLN A 709 -11.06 -15.21 -1.78
N GLY A 710 -10.21 -14.30 -1.27
CA GLY A 710 -10.02 -14.11 0.16
C GLY A 710 -9.12 -15.17 0.82
N SER A 711 -9.07 -15.15 2.16
CA SER A 711 -8.23 -16.06 2.95
C SER A 711 -8.87 -17.45 3.09
N VAL A 712 -8.06 -18.47 3.40
CA VAL A 712 -8.54 -19.82 3.71
C VAL A 712 -9.54 -19.80 4.89
N LEU A 713 -9.35 -18.97 5.91
CA LEU A 713 -10.30 -18.88 7.03
C LEU A 713 -11.70 -18.44 6.58
N THR A 714 -11.78 -17.47 5.66
CA THR A 714 -13.06 -17.04 5.06
C THR A 714 -13.72 -18.12 4.22
N MET A 715 -12.95 -19.04 3.63
CA MET A 715 -13.47 -20.20 2.89
C MET A 715 -13.94 -21.32 3.84
N LEU A 716 -13.24 -21.55 4.96
CA LEU A 716 -13.61 -22.53 5.99
C LEU A 716 -14.88 -22.15 6.76
N GLN A 717 -15.08 -20.86 7.03
CA GLN A 717 -16.18 -20.37 7.87
C GLN A 717 -17.48 -20.04 7.10
N GLY A 718 -17.41 -19.95 5.77
CA GLY A 718 -18.54 -19.56 4.91
C GLY A 718 -18.84 -18.04 4.97
N SER A 719 -19.13 -17.44 3.82
CA SER A 719 -19.51 -16.02 3.78
C SER A 719 -20.98 -15.86 4.18
N ARG A 720 -21.26 -15.07 5.23
CA ARG A 720 -22.63 -14.61 5.56
C ARG A 720 -23.13 -13.65 4.46
N GLY A 721 -23.62 -14.18 3.35
CA GLY A 721 -24.34 -13.42 2.32
C GLY A 721 -24.34 -14.00 0.91
N GLU A 722 -23.38 -14.86 0.54
CA GLU A 722 -23.22 -15.35 -0.84
C GLU A 722 -22.89 -16.85 -0.86
N ASN A 723 -23.24 -17.54 -1.97
CA ASN A 723 -23.16 -19.00 -2.12
C ASN A 723 -21.71 -19.51 -2.23
N SER A 724 -20.97 -19.51 -1.12
CA SER A 724 -19.65 -20.11 -1.01
C SER A 724 -19.75 -21.57 -0.58
N ASN A 725 -19.56 -22.52 -1.50
CA ASN A 725 -19.36 -23.93 -1.15
C ASN A 725 -18.12 -24.07 -0.25
N PRO A 726 -18.11 -24.99 0.74
CA PRO A 726 -16.93 -25.26 1.56
C PRO A 726 -15.71 -25.70 0.72
N LEU A 727 -14.51 -25.50 1.26
CA LEU A 727 -13.28 -26.12 0.73
C LEU A 727 -13.43 -27.65 0.75
N ASP A 728 -13.36 -28.27 -0.42
CA ASP A 728 -13.35 -29.73 -0.54
C ASP A 728 -12.01 -30.34 -0.08
N TRP A 729 -12.00 -31.66 0.10
CA TRP A 729 -10.86 -32.36 0.69
C TRP A 729 -9.57 -32.25 -0.14
N GLU A 730 -9.64 -32.41 -1.47
CA GLU A 730 -8.46 -32.26 -2.35
C GLU A 730 -7.90 -30.84 -2.28
N THR A 731 -8.76 -29.81 -2.26
CA THR A 731 -8.30 -28.42 -2.09
C THR A 731 -7.73 -28.19 -0.69
N THR A 732 -8.29 -28.82 0.35
CA THR A 732 -7.80 -28.77 1.73
C THR A 732 -6.38 -29.35 1.86
N LEU A 733 -6.09 -30.47 1.20
CA LEU A 733 -4.74 -31.03 1.11
C LEU A 733 -3.79 -30.09 0.34
N ARG A 734 -4.22 -29.50 -0.78
CA ARG A 734 -3.41 -28.52 -1.54
C ARG A 734 -3.12 -27.24 -0.76
N VAL A 735 -4.02 -26.80 0.11
CA VAL A 735 -3.75 -25.70 1.06
C VAL A 735 -2.62 -26.08 2.01
N ALA A 736 -2.69 -27.27 2.62
CA ALA A 736 -1.67 -27.74 3.56
C ALA A 736 -0.30 -27.92 2.88
N ILE A 737 -0.24 -28.64 1.75
CA ILE A 737 0.99 -28.88 0.98
C ILE A 737 1.59 -27.56 0.49
N GLY A 738 0.76 -26.64 -0.03
CA GLY A 738 1.23 -25.33 -0.49
C GLY A 738 1.83 -24.50 0.65
N ALA A 739 1.13 -24.40 1.78
CA ALA A 739 1.65 -23.70 2.95
C ALA A 739 2.94 -24.36 3.50
N ALA A 740 3.06 -25.68 3.45
CA ALA A 740 4.27 -26.41 3.85
C ALA A 740 5.46 -26.08 2.93
N ARG A 741 5.26 -26.13 1.60
CA ARG A 741 6.24 -25.69 0.58
C ARG A 741 6.68 -24.24 0.78
N GLY A 742 5.74 -23.35 1.10
CA GLY A 742 6.02 -21.95 1.42
C GLY A 742 6.95 -21.79 2.62
N LEU A 743 6.72 -22.52 3.72
CA LEU A 743 7.56 -22.49 4.91
C LEU A 743 8.93 -23.13 4.68
N ALA A 744 9.00 -24.30 4.02
CA ALA A 744 10.26 -24.97 3.71
C ALA A 744 11.20 -24.04 2.93
N HIS A 745 10.69 -23.33 1.92
CA HIS A 745 11.48 -22.35 1.16
C HIS A 745 12.01 -21.19 2.02
N LEU A 746 11.24 -20.69 3.00
CA LEU A 746 11.74 -19.68 3.95
C LEU A 746 12.86 -20.24 4.84
N HIS A 747 12.64 -21.44 5.39
CA HIS A 747 13.55 -22.09 6.33
C HIS A 747 14.89 -22.46 5.68
N GLU A 748 14.85 -23.04 4.48
CA GLU A 748 16.04 -23.36 3.69
C GLU A 748 16.83 -22.11 3.29
N LYS A 749 16.15 -21.12 2.69
CA LYS A 749 16.83 -19.99 2.05
C LYS A 749 17.30 -18.91 3.03
N PHE A 750 16.68 -18.79 4.21
CA PHE A 750 16.97 -17.71 5.17
C PHE A 750 17.33 -18.18 6.58
N GLY A 751 17.24 -19.48 6.89
CA GLY A 751 17.53 -19.99 8.23
C GLY A 751 16.57 -19.40 9.25
N GLU A 752 17.10 -18.91 10.39
CA GLU A 752 16.31 -18.22 11.43
C GLU A 752 16.10 -16.71 11.15
N LYS A 753 16.71 -16.16 10.08
CA LYS A 753 16.67 -14.72 9.76
C LYS A 753 15.29 -14.26 9.28
N ILE A 754 14.53 -15.15 8.63
CA ILE A 754 13.15 -14.93 8.18
C ILE A 754 12.33 -16.20 8.47
N VAL A 755 11.71 -16.23 9.65
CA VAL A 755 10.62 -17.16 9.99
C VAL A 755 9.28 -16.43 9.89
N HIS A 756 8.19 -17.17 9.78
CA HIS A 756 6.86 -16.59 9.56
C HIS A 756 6.22 -16.07 10.85
N GLY A 757 6.27 -16.86 11.93
CA GLY A 757 5.76 -16.55 13.26
C GLY A 757 4.29 -16.16 13.36
N ASN A 758 3.45 -16.46 12.36
CA ASN A 758 2.00 -16.16 12.39
C ASN A 758 1.21 -17.03 11.39
N ILE A 759 1.62 -18.29 11.17
CA ILE A 759 0.86 -19.23 10.33
C ILE A 759 -0.51 -19.50 10.95
N LYS A 760 -1.55 -19.44 10.11
CA LYS A 760 -2.97 -19.71 10.38
C LYS A 760 -3.79 -19.48 9.11
N ALA A 761 -4.99 -20.04 9.05
CA ALA A 761 -5.88 -19.96 7.89
C ALA A 761 -6.25 -18.52 7.46
N SER A 762 -6.16 -17.53 8.37
CA SER A 762 -6.40 -16.11 8.03
C SER A 762 -5.23 -15.42 7.32
N ASN A 763 -4.04 -16.02 7.32
CA ASN A 763 -2.83 -15.51 6.65
C ASN A 763 -2.40 -16.39 5.46
N VAL A 764 -3.17 -17.43 5.14
CA VAL A 764 -2.98 -18.29 3.96
C VAL A 764 -4.07 -17.97 2.94
N PHE A 765 -3.66 -17.92 1.68
CA PHE A 765 -4.50 -17.65 0.50
C PHE A 765 -4.35 -18.79 -0.52
N LEU A 766 -5.17 -18.83 -1.57
CA LEU A 766 -4.97 -19.74 -2.71
C LEU A 766 -4.18 -19.06 -3.83
N ASN A 767 -3.20 -19.78 -4.39
CA ASN A 767 -2.54 -19.39 -5.64
C ASN A 767 -3.37 -19.80 -6.87
N SER A 768 -2.89 -19.50 -8.08
CA SER A 768 -3.57 -19.80 -9.35
C SER A 768 -3.78 -21.30 -9.63
N GLU A 769 -3.12 -22.20 -8.90
CA GLU A 769 -3.22 -23.66 -9.04
C GLU A 769 -4.08 -24.31 -7.93
N GLY A 770 -4.63 -23.49 -7.01
CA GLY A 770 -5.40 -23.97 -5.86
C GLY A 770 -4.53 -24.50 -4.70
N TYR A 771 -3.23 -24.19 -4.67
CA TYR A 771 -2.37 -24.49 -3.53
C TYR A 771 -2.30 -23.32 -2.54
N GLY A 772 -2.04 -23.64 -1.27
CA GLY A 772 -1.87 -22.66 -0.21
C GLY A 772 -0.68 -21.72 -0.48
N CYS A 773 -0.84 -20.44 -0.13
CA CYS A 773 0.15 -19.39 -0.31
C CYS A 773 0.25 -18.57 0.99
N ILE A 774 1.44 -18.53 1.61
CA ILE A 774 1.67 -17.91 2.92
C ILE A 774 1.97 -16.41 2.80
N SER A 775 1.57 -15.61 3.80
CA SER A 775 1.72 -14.16 3.80
C SER A 775 1.91 -13.59 5.22
N GLU A 776 2.42 -12.37 5.34
CA GLU A 776 2.71 -11.73 6.65
C GLU A 776 3.83 -12.41 7.47
N PHE A 777 4.75 -13.07 6.78
CA PHE A 777 6.00 -13.62 7.33
C PHE A 777 7.06 -12.53 7.62
N GLY A 778 8.06 -12.84 8.46
CA GLY A 778 9.14 -11.92 8.87
C GLY A 778 8.74 -10.78 9.82
N LEU A 779 7.48 -10.31 9.74
CA LEU A 779 6.94 -9.19 10.52
C LEU A 779 7.11 -9.28 12.05
N PRO A 780 6.99 -10.44 12.73
CA PRO A 780 6.95 -10.45 14.20
C PRO A 780 8.21 -9.91 14.90
N TYR A 781 9.40 -10.14 14.33
CA TYR A 781 10.67 -9.60 14.83
C TYR A 781 10.70 -8.06 14.87
N MET A 782 9.83 -7.42 14.08
CA MET A 782 9.80 -5.98 13.87
C MET A 782 8.78 -5.27 14.77
N MET A 783 8.02 -6.02 15.60
CA MET A 783 6.83 -5.56 16.33
C MET A 783 7.04 -5.46 17.85
N ARG A 784 6.25 -4.62 18.53
CA ARG A 784 6.15 -4.61 20.00
C ARG A 784 5.75 -5.99 20.50
N THR A 785 6.43 -6.48 21.54
CA THR A 785 6.10 -7.76 22.21
C THR A 785 4.64 -7.84 22.69
N SER A 786 3.98 -6.72 22.97
CA SER A 786 2.54 -6.67 23.29
C SER A 786 1.61 -6.89 22.09
N VAL A 787 2.09 -6.70 20.85
CA VAL A 787 1.38 -7.09 19.62
C VAL A 787 1.59 -8.59 19.36
N VAL A 788 2.83 -9.08 19.49
CA VAL A 788 3.17 -10.50 19.31
C VAL A 788 2.43 -11.38 20.34
N ARG A 789 2.40 -10.97 21.62
CA ARG A 789 1.63 -11.66 22.68
C ARG A 789 0.13 -11.74 22.40
N LYS A 790 -0.47 -10.77 21.68
CA LYS A 790 -1.91 -10.82 21.35
C LYS A 790 -2.28 -11.99 20.43
N THR A 791 -1.31 -12.62 19.77
CA THR A 791 -1.49 -13.84 18.95
C THR A 791 -1.03 -15.15 19.62
N ALA A 792 -0.65 -15.14 20.90
CA ALA A 792 -0.13 -16.30 21.63
C ALA A 792 -1.09 -17.50 21.79
N GLY A 793 -2.26 -17.50 21.15
CA GLY A 793 -3.10 -18.70 21.01
C GLY A 793 -2.62 -19.68 19.94
N ASN A 794 -1.87 -19.21 18.94
CA ASN A 794 -1.40 -20.00 17.79
C ASN A 794 0.10 -20.34 17.87
N TYR A 795 0.77 -19.86 18.91
CA TYR A 795 2.22 -19.81 18.99
C TYR A 795 2.72 -20.95 19.86
N ASP A 796 3.88 -21.47 19.46
CA ASP A 796 4.72 -22.35 20.26
C ASP A 796 4.80 -21.90 21.73
N PRO A 797 4.40 -22.75 22.70
CA PRO A 797 4.50 -22.43 24.12
C PRO A 797 5.89 -21.99 24.57
N VAL A 798 6.95 -22.47 23.90
CA VAL A 798 8.34 -22.09 24.18
C VAL A 798 8.58 -20.58 23.97
N ILE A 799 7.91 -19.95 22.99
CA ILE A 799 8.01 -18.49 22.73
C ILE A 799 7.58 -17.67 23.95
N LYS A 800 6.64 -18.15 24.78
CA LYS A 800 6.22 -17.42 25.99
C LYS A 800 7.40 -17.18 26.95
N PHE A 801 8.35 -18.12 26.99
CA PHE A 801 9.52 -18.10 27.86
C PHE A 801 10.77 -17.56 27.15
N SER A 802 11.13 -18.10 25.97
CA SER A 802 12.35 -17.71 25.24
C SER A 802 12.30 -16.27 24.71
N ARG A 803 11.10 -15.75 24.40
CA ARG A 803 10.86 -14.52 23.63
C ARG A 803 11.48 -14.49 22.22
N GLN A 804 12.07 -15.61 21.77
CA GLN A 804 12.63 -15.78 20.45
C GLN A 804 11.80 -16.80 19.67
N MET A 805 11.42 -16.44 18.45
CA MET A 805 10.84 -17.37 17.49
C MET A 805 11.94 -18.19 16.82
N SER A 806 11.58 -19.38 16.35
CA SER A 806 12.47 -20.28 15.61
C SER A 806 11.73 -20.95 14.43
N GLN A 807 12.45 -21.64 13.55
CA GLN A 807 11.86 -22.52 12.53
C GLN A 807 10.96 -23.58 13.17
N ALA A 808 11.37 -24.14 14.30
CA ALA A 808 10.56 -25.10 15.05
C ALA A 808 9.24 -24.48 15.55
N SER A 809 9.21 -23.17 15.81
CA SER A 809 7.97 -22.47 16.19
C SER A 809 7.04 -22.22 15.00
N ASP A 810 7.58 -22.05 13.78
CA ASP A 810 6.79 -22.06 12.55
C ASP A 810 6.13 -23.42 12.32
N VAL A 811 6.86 -24.52 12.56
CA VAL A 811 6.31 -25.89 12.51
C VAL A 811 5.13 -26.03 13.49
N TYR A 812 5.27 -25.54 14.72
CA TYR A 812 4.16 -25.56 15.69
C TYR A 812 2.93 -24.80 15.18
N SER A 813 3.10 -23.58 14.66
CA SER A 813 1.97 -22.83 14.09
C SER A 813 1.40 -23.49 12.82
N PHE A 814 2.21 -24.22 12.04
CA PHE A 814 1.72 -25.06 10.94
C PHE A 814 0.87 -26.24 11.44
N GLY A 815 1.22 -26.85 12.57
CA GLY A 815 0.36 -27.82 13.25
C GLY A 815 -1.01 -27.21 13.64
N VAL A 816 -1.04 -25.96 14.10
CA VAL A 816 -2.31 -25.23 14.35
C VAL A 816 -3.10 -25.01 13.05
N LEU A 817 -2.45 -24.68 11.92
CA LEU A 817 -3.12 -24.57 10.61
C LEU A 817 -3.73 -25.91 10.17
N LEU A 818 -3.05 -27.04 10.36
CA LEU A 818 -3.62 -28.36 10.06
C LEU A 818 -4.88 -28.64 10.89
N LEU A 819 -4.92 -28.23 12.16
CA LEU A 819 -6.13 -28.30 12.99
C LEU A 819 -7.23 -27.34 12.51
N GLU A 820 -6.91 -26.11 12.10
CA GLU A 820 -7.91 -25.18 11.54
C GLU A 820 -8.56 -25.74 10.27
N LEU A 821 -7.79 -26.40 9.41
CA LEU A 821 -8.26 -27.08 8.20
C LEU A 821 -9.17 -28.27 8.54
N LEU A 822 -8.68 -29.22 9.36
CA LEU A 822 -9.39 -30.46 9.73
C LEU A 822 -10.69 -30.21 10.50
N THR A 823 -10.72 -29.20 11.36
CA THR A 823 -11.88 -28.90 12.21
C THR A 823 -12.83 -27.86 11.62
N ARG A 824 -12.43 -27.17 10.55
CA ARG A 824 -13.05 -25.95 9.99
C ARG A 824 -13.24 -24.81 11.02
N LYS A 825 -12.59 -24.88 12.19
CA LYS A 825 -12.65 -23.87 13.26
C LYS A 825 -11.44 -22.94 13.24
N SER A 826 -11.64 -21.72 13.74
CA SER A 826 -10.55 -20.79 14.03
C SER A 826 -9.77 -21.24 15.26
N HIS A 827 -8.45 -21.04 15.23
CA HIS A 827 -7.50 -21.16 16.35
C HIS A 827 -8.01 -20.60 17.69
N ARG A 828 -8.78 -19.51 17.62
CA ARG A 828 -9.66 -19.01 18.68
C ARG A 828 -11.09 -19.13 18.20
N TYR A 829 -11.87 -19.96 18.85
CA TYR A 829 -13.30 -20.08 18.62
C TYR A 829 -14.03 -19.91 19.97
N TYR A 830 -15.32 -19.58 19.89
CA TYR A 830 -16.17 -19.41 21.06
C TYR A 830 -17.20 -20.53 21.11
N THR A 831 -17.43 -21.07 22.30
CA THR A 831 -18.56 -21.95 22.62
C THR A 831 -19.12 -21.49 23.97
N ASP A 832 -20.43 -21.31 24.02
CA ASP A 832 -21.19 -20.97 25.23
C ASP A 832 -20.61 -19.77 26.02
N GLY A 833 -20.34 -18.69 25.28
CA GLY A 833 -19.78 -17.44 25.80
C GLY A 833 -18.28 -17.49 26.16
N SER A 834 -17.68 -18.67 26.23
CA SER A 834 -16.28 -18.86 26.62
C SER A 834 -15.35 -18.97 25.41
N GLN A 835 -14.15 -18.37 25.52
CA GLN A 835 -13.13 -18.39 24.47
C GLN A 835 -12.17 -19.57 24.68
N PHE A 836 -12.08 -20.47 23.70
CA PHE A 836 -11.20 -21.64 23.76
C PHE A 836 -10.02 -21.54 22.78
N ASN A 837 -8.92 -22.20 23.12
CA ASN A 837 -7.82 -22.47 22.19
C ASN A 837 -8.11 -23.78 21.44
N LEU A 838 -7.97 -23.78 20.11
CA LEU A 838 -8.21 -24.95 19.28
C LEU A 838 -7.35 -26.16 19.65
N VAL A 839 -6.09 -25.97 20.05
CA VAL A 839 -5.19 -27.06 20.47
C VAL A 839 -5.71 -27.72 21.76
N GLN A 840 -6.09 -26.91 22.75
CA GLN A 840 -6.70 -27.41 24.00
C GLN A 840 -8.03 -28.12 23.76
N TRP A 841 -8.83 -27.64 22.81
CA TRP A 841 -10.09 -28.30 22.43
C TRP A 841 -9.87 -29.64 21.74
N VAL A 842 -8.90 -29.75 20.82
CA VAL A 842 -8.58 -31.03 20.17
C VAL A 842 -8.05 -32.04 21.19
N HIS A 843 -7.20 -31.63 22.14
CA HIS A 843 -6.85 -32.48 23.28
C HIS A 843 -8.07 -32.95 24.08
N TYR A 844 -9.02 -32.05 24.40
CA TYR A 844 -10.24 -32.39 25.11
C TYR A 844 -11.12 -33.38 24.32
N VAL A 845 -11.39 -33.11 23.04
CA VAL A 845 -12.20 -33.95 22.13
C VAL A 845 -11.62 -35.36 22.00
N VAL A 846 -10.32 -35.46 21.75
CA VAL A 846 -9.60 -36.74 21.66
C VAL A 846 -9.64 -37.48 23.01
N SER A 847 -9.51 -36.77 24.14
CA SER A 847 -9.62 -37.37 25.48
C SER A 847 -11.04 -37.80 25.91
N LYS A 848 -12.07 -37.49 25.11
CA LYS A 848 -13.48 -37.80 25.38
C LYS A 848 -14.14 -38.60 24.24
N GLU A 849 -13.34 -39.18 23.34
CA GLU A 849 -13.77 -40.05 22.22
C GLU A 849 -14.89 -39.45 21.34
N GLN A 850 -14.93 -38.13 21.21
CA GLN A 850 -15.97 -37.44 20.45
C GLN A 850 -15.68 -37.49 18.94
N PRO A 851 -16.61 -38.00 18.10
CA PRO A 851 -16.38 -38.16 16.67
C PRO A 851 -16.31 -36.81 15.94
N VAL A 852 -15.38 -36.70 14.99
CA VAL A 852 -15.30 -35.57 14.06
C VAL A 852 -16.33 -35.79 12.95
N VAL A 853 -17.30 -34.88 12.83
CA VAL A 853 -18.41 -35.01 11.87
C VAL A 853 -17.94 -34.62 10.46
N ILE A 854 -17.76 -35.63 9.61
CA ILE A 854 -17.57 -35.51 8.15
C ILE A 854 -18.96 -35.50 7.48
N SER A 855 -19.14 -34.79 6.36
CA SER A 855 -20.41 -34.83 5.61
C SER A 855 -20.51 -36.08 4.72
N GLU A 856 -21.73 -36.59 4.54
CA GLU A 856 -21.99 -37.73 3.64
C GLU A 856 -21.62 -37.42 2.18
N GLU A 857 -21.69 -36.14 1.78
CA GLU A 857 -21.28 -35.64 0.46
C GLU A 857 -19.75 -35.71 0.24
N GLU A 858 -18.95 -35.54 1.30
CA GLU A 858 -17.49 -35.70 1.20
C GLU A 858 -17.08 -37.18 1.21
N LEU A 859 -17.75 -38.01 2.04
CA LEU A 859 -17.54 -39.46 2.09
C LEU A 859 -17.93 -40.18 0.78
N THR A 860 -18.98 -39.71 0.09
CA THR A 860 -19.40 -40.26 -1.21
C THR A 860 -18.52 -39.79 -2.38
N LYS A 861 -17.94 -38.59 -2.30
CA LYS A 861 -17.00 -38.06 -3.31
C LYS A 861 -15.58 -38.63 -3.18
N TYR A 862 -15.15 -38.98 -1.97
CA TYR A 862 -13.79 -39.43 -1.67
C TYR A 862 -13.80 -40.56 -0.61
N PRO A 863 -13.76 -41.85 -1.02
CA PRO A 863 -14.05 -42.97 -0.10
C PRO A 863 -13.03 -43.19 1.03
N ASN A 864 -11.84 -42.58 0.95
CA ASN A 864 -10.75 -42.78 1.92
C ASN A 864 -10.50 -41.55 2.83
N VAL A 865 -11.42 -40.58 2.89
CA VAL A 865 -11.21 -39.30 3.62
C VAL A 865 -10.94 -39.50 5.10
N GLU A 866 -11.64 -40.41 5.79
CA GLU A 866 -11.45 -40.60 7.23
C GLU A 866 -10.01 -41.02 7.57
N GLU A 867 -9.43 -41.95 6.81
CA GLU A 867 -8.04 -42.38 6.95
C GLU A 867 -7.05 -41.25 6.60
N GLN A 868 -7.32 -40.49 5.54
CA GLN A 868 -6.48 -39.36 5.12
C GLN A 868 -6.53 -38.21 6.14
N MET A 869 -7.68 -37.94 6.75
CA MET A 869 -7.85 -37.00 7.87
C MET A 869 -7.09 -37.45 9.12
N VAL A 870 -7.14 -38.74 9.47
CA VAL A 870 -6.34 -39.31 10.58
C VAL A 870 -4.84 -39.14 10.33
N LYS A 871 -4.36 -39.42 9.11
CA LYS A 871 -2.94 -39.23 8.76
C LYS A 871 -2.54 -37.74 8.84
N MET A 872 -3.36 -36.83 8.31
CA MET A 872 -3.13 -35.39 8.41
C MET A 872 -3.16 -34.88 9.86
N LEU A 873 -4.01 -35.46 10.72
CA LEU A 873 -4.05 -35.16 12.15
C LEU A 873 -2.77 -35.64 12.87
N ARG A 874 -2.24 -36.82 12.56
CA ARG A 874 -0.96 -37.31 13.13
C ARG A 874 0.20 -36.37 12.76
N ILE A 875 0.25 -35.88 11.52
CA ILE A 875 1.23 -34.84 11.10
C ILE A 875 1.04 -33.56 11.94
N GLY A 876 -0.20 -33.11 12.11
CA GLY A 876 -0.53 -31.95 12.95
C GLY A 876 -0.07 -32.08 14.41
N MET A 877 -0.30 -33.24 15.03
CA MET A 877 0.14 -33.52 16.40
C MET A 877 1.67 -33.62 16.52
N SER A 878 2.36 -34.18 15.51
CA SER A 878 3.82 -34.20 15.44
C SER A 878 4.40 -32.78 15.34
N CYS A 879 3.79 -31.91 14.55
CA CYS A 879 4.15 -30.50 14.45
C CYS A 879 3.93 -29.74 15.78
N LEU A 880 2.89 -30.10 16.54
CA LEU A 880 2.52 -29.50 17.84
C LEU A 880 3.34 -30.01 19.04
N ASN A 881 4.38 -30.82 18.82
CA ASN A 881 5.25 -31.32 19.87
C ASN A 881 5.79 -30.17 20.76
N ALA A 882 5.75 -30.31 22.08
CA ALA A 882 6.16 -29.25 23.01
C ALA A 882 7.69 -29.03 23.09
N VAL A 883 8.50 -29.99 22.62
CA VAL A 883 9.97 -29.94 22.56
C VAL A 883 10.38 -29.60 21.12
N PRO A 884 10.96 -28.41 20.85
CA PRO A 884 11.26 -27.94 19.49
C PRO A 884 12.07 -28.92 18.62
N GLU A 885 12.98 -29.68 19.23
CA GLU A 885 13.91 -30.61 18.61
C GLU A 885 13.23 -31.88 18.08
N HIS A 886 12.05 -32.23 18.62
CA HIS A 886 11.25 -33.39 18.21
C HIS A 886 10.19 -33.05 17.15
N ARG A 887 10.14 -31.80 16.67
CA ARG A 887 9.24 -31.38 15.59
C ARG A 887 9.84 -31.74 14.23
N PRO A 888 9.03 -32.27 13.28
CA PRO A 888 9.52 -32.60 11.95
C PRO A 888 9.97 -31.35 11.20
N LYS A 889 10.93 -31.49 10.29
CA LYS A 889 11.33 -30.43 9.37
C LYS A 889 10.26 -30.26 8.28
N MET A 890 10.12 -29.04 7.77
CA MET A 890 9.05 -28.73 6.81
C MET A 890 9.13 -29.51 5.49
N PHE A 891 10.29 -30.07 5.11
CA PHE A 891 10.38 -30.97 3.96
C PHE A 891 9.75 -32.35 4.24
N GLU A 892 10.02 -32.94 5.40
CA GLU A 892 9.40 -34.19 5.87
C GLU A 892 7.87 -34.06 5.93
N VAL A 893 7.38 -32.90 6.36
CA VAL A 893 5.96 -32.54 6.37
C VAL A 893 5.36 -32.44 4.96
N ILE A 894 6.12 -31.97 3.96
CA ILE A 894 5.67 -31.95 2.55
C ILE A 894 5.53 -33.38 2.01
N ASP A 895 6.52 -34.23 2.25
CA ASP A 895 6.51 -35.61 1.75
C ASP A 895 5.34 -36.41 2.36
N LEU A 896 5.15 -36.32 3.67
CA LEU A 896 4.04 -36.96 4.38
C LEU A 896 2.65 -36.47 3.89
N LEU A 897 2.50 -35.17 3.58
CA LEU A 897 1.25 -34.63 3.04
C LEU A 897 1.03 -35.00 1.56
N GLU A 898 2.09 -35.05 0.75
CA GLU A 898 2.01 -35.51 -0.64
C GLU A 898 1.73 -37.02 -0.74
N ASP A 899 2.20 -37.85 0.20
CA ASP A 899 1.85 -39.27 0.25
C ASP A 899 0.37 -39.51 0.58
N ILE A 900 -0.20 -38.71 1.49
CA ILE A 900 -1.67 -38.68 1.72
C ILE A 900 -2.41 -38.33 0.41
N ARG A 901 -1.91 -37.36 -0.36
CA ARG A 901 -2.53 -36.94 -1.62
C ARG A 901 -2.33 -37.93 -2.78
N LYS A 902 -1.19 -38.62 -2.86
CA LYS A 902 -0.94 -39.70 -3.84
C LYS A 902 -1.93 -40.86 -3.63
N ALA A 903 -2.27 -41.16 -2.38
CA ALA A 903 -3.32 -42.14 -2.03
C ALA A 903 -4.76 -41.69 -2.38
N ASN A 904 -4.94 -40.51 -2.97
CA ASN A 904 -6.21 -39.99 -3.51
C ASN A 904 -6.38 -40.23 -5.02
N ILE A 905 -5.37 -40.80 -5.71
CA ILE A 905 -5.50 -41.16 -7.13
C ILE A 905 -6.40 -42.40 -7.25
N PRO A 906 -7.47 -42.38 -8.06
CA PRO A 906 -8.29 -43.57 -8.30
C PRO A 906 -7.49 -44.66 -9.00
N VAL A 907 -7.07 -45.68 -8.25
CA VAL A 907 -6.67 -46.96 -8.81
C VAL A 907 -7.88 -47.50 -9.59
N ALA A 908 -7.68 -47.94 -10.83
CA ALA A 908 -8.75 -48.45 -11.68
C ALA A 908 -9.51 -49.57 -10.94
N ILE A 909 -10.84 -49.45 -10.87
CA ILE A 909 -11.67 -50.27 -9.97
C ILE A 909 -11.50 -51.75 -10.31
N ALA A 910 -10.77 -52.47 -9.46
CA ALA A 910 -10.85 -53.92 -9.36
C ALA A 910 -12.14 -54.25 -8.57
N PRO A 911 -13.16 -54.86 -9.19
CA PRO A 911 -14.43 -55.10 -8.53
C PRO A 911 -14.35 -56.32 -7.61
N ASN A 912 -13.74 -56.16 -6.43
CA ASN A 912 -14.02 -56.90 -5.19
C ASN A 912 -13.07 -56.46 -4.06
N ALA A 913 -13.49 -55.46 -3.29
CA ALA A 913 -13.00 -55.21 -1.94
C ALA A 913 -14.19 -54.77 -1.08
N THR A 914 -14.61 -55.59 -0.13
CA THR A 914 -15.72 -55.29 0.78
C THR A 914 -15.32 -54.19 1.75
N ALA A 915 -16.14 -53.15 1.88
CA ALA A 915 -15.88 -52.01 2.74
C ALA A 915 -15.98 -52.37 4.23
N GLU A 916 -14.87 -52.76 4.83
CA GLU A 916 -14.73 -52.94 6.27
C GLU A 916 -14.55 -51.57 6.94
N ARG A 917 -15.45 -51.23 7.87
CA ARG A 917 -15.51 -49.90 8.49
C ARG A 917 -14.45 -49.74 9.58
N LEU A 918 -13.24 -49.32 9.19
CA LEU A 918 -12.27 -48.76 10.13
C LEU A 918 -12.89 -47.57 10.87
N ARG A 919 -12.93 -47.64 12.20
CA ARG A 919 -13.33 -46.50 13.05
C ARG A 919 -12.11 -45.64 13.36
N LEU A 920 -12.33 -44.35 13.56
CA LEU A 920 -11.38 -43.34 14.07
C LEU A 920 -10.76 -43.60 15.47
N GLY A 921 -10.70 -44.86 15.94
CA GLY A 921 -10.14 -45.27 17.23
C GLY A 921 -8.73 -45.86 17.16
N GLU A 922 -8.24 -46.31 16.00
CA GLU A 922 -6.92 -46.94 15.87
C GLU A 922 -5.76 -45.94 15.69
N ILE A 923 -5.65 -45.00 16.64
CA ILE A 923 -4.32 -44.56 17.09
C ILE A 923 -3.74 -45.76 17.84
N THR A 924 -2.61 -46.31 17.39
CA THR A 924 -2.09 -47.54 17.99
C THR A 924 -1.76 -47.32 19.47
N GLU A 925 -1.88 -48.37 20.29
CA GLU A 925 -1.57 -48.30 21.73
C GLU A 925 -0.13 -47.79 21.98
N PHE A 926 0.78 -48.08 21.03
CA PHE A 926 2.14 -47.56 20.95
C PHE A 926 2.21 -46.02 20.75
N GLU A 927 1.41 -45.48 19.83
CA GLU A 927 1.31 -44.02 19.61
C GLU A 927 0.64 -43.30 20.79
N TYR A 928 -0.40 -43.91 21.39
CA TYR A 928 -1.05 -43.39 22.59
C TYR A 928 -0.10 -43.40 23.80
N SER A 929 0.69 -44.46 23.95
CA SER A 929 1.74 -44.57 24.98
C SER A 929 2.79 -43.47 24.82
N LYS A 930 3.31 -43.25 23.59
CA LYS A 930 4.21 -42.12 23.31
C LYS A 930 3.59 -40.76 23.61
N LEU A 931 2.29 -40.57 23.33
CA LEU A 931 1.58 -39.33 23.68
C LEU A 931 1.56 -39.11 25.21
N LYS A 932 1.38 -40.18 25.98
CA LYS A 932 1.32 -40.20 27.45
C LYS A 932 2.69 -39.99 28.09
N GLU A 933 3.72 -40.63 27.55
CA GLU A 933 5.14 -40.44 27.88
C GLU A 933 5.57 -38.99 27.62
N PHE A 934 5.22 -38.45 26.45
CA PHE A 934 5.49 -37.06 26.09
C PHE A 934 4.81 -36.05 27.03
N LEU A 935 3.60 -36.35 27.50
CA LEU A 935 2.90 -35.54 28.50
C LEU A 935 3.46 -35.70 29.93
N SER A 936 4.18 -36.79 30.23
CA SER A 936 4.84 -36.99 31.53
C SER A 936 6.11 -36.17 31.69
N PHE A 937 6.77 -35.78 30.59
CA PHE A 937 8.04 -35.05 30.57
C PHE A 937 7.96 -33.58 31.03
N LYS A 938 6.90 -33.21 31.77
CA LYS A 938 6.74 -31.87 32.38
C LYS A 938 6.62 -31.88 33.90
N LEU A 939 7.08 -32.95 34.56
CA LEU A 939 7.18 -33.05 36.02
C LEU A 939 8.60 -33.38 36.55
N SER A 940 9.61 -33.44 35.69
CA SER A 940 11.03 -33.55 36.10
C SER A 940 11.88 -32.47 35.43
N SER A 941 12.14 -31.38 36.16
CA SER A 941 13.20 -30.42 35.85
C SER A 941 13.95 -29.97 37.11
N ASN A 942 14.17 -30.92 38.02
CA ASN A 942 15.38 -30.93 38.83
C ASN A 942 16.44 -31.67 38.02
N ASP A 943 17.45 -30.94 37.54
CA ASP A 943 18.84 -31.40 37.27
C ASP A 943 19.58 -30.31 36.47
N ILE A 944 20.05 -29.27 37.18
CA ILE A 944 21.08 -28.33 36.69
C ILE A 944 22.12 -28.12 37.81
N GLU A 945 22.92 -29.15 38.04
CA GLU A 945 24.17 -29.14 38.81
C GLU A 945 25.14 -30.15 38.15
N THR A 946 26.46 -30.02 38.16
CA THR A 946 27.36 -28.91 38.59
C THR A 946 28.70 -29.04 37.86
N THR A 947 29.44 -27.93 37.72
CA THR A 947 30.91 -27.78 37.93
C THR A 947 31.33 -26.37 37.48
N HIS A 948 32.29 -25.67 38.11
CA HIS A 948 33.29 -26.05 39.11
C HIS A 948 33.64 -24.86 40.04
N THR A 949 34.10 -25.14 41.27
CA THR A 949 34.91 -24.27 42.17
C THR A 949 34.26 -22.98 42.75
N LEU A 950 34.49 -22.55 44.01
CA LEU A 950 35.26 -23.07 45.17
C LEU A 950 34.76 -22.40 46.48
N LYS A 951 34.76 -23.15 47.61
CA LYS A 951 34.89 -22.66 49.02
C LYS A 951 33.74 -21.83 49.65
N ASP A 952 33.50 -21.86 50.97
CA ASP A 952 34.06 -22.66 52.09
C ASP A 952 33.05 -22.81 53.26
N GLU A 953 33.24 -23.87 54.05
CA GLU A 953 32.82 -24.08 55.47
C GLU A 953 31.32 -24.18 55.89
N LYS A 954 31.15 -24.52 57.18
CA LYS A 954 30.06 -25.27 57.86
C LYS A 954 29.63 -24.49 59.15
N PRO A 955 28.76 -24.93 60.11
CA PRO A 955 28.42 -26.32 60.48
C PRO A 955 26.95 -26.66 60.90
N ASP A 956 26.69 -27.97 61.04
CA ASP A 956 25.81 -28.67 62.02
C ASP A 956 24.27 -28.43 62.06
N GLU A 957 23.42 -29.35 62.56
CA GLU A 957 23.67 -30.62 63.27
C GLU A 957 22.62 -31.76 62.98
N LYS A 958 23.08 -33.03 63.11
CA LYS A 958 22.38 -34.26 63.60
C LYS A 958 21.04 -34.81 63.02
N THR A 959 21.17 -35.96 62.33
CA THR A 959 20.47 -37.28 62.57
C THR A 959 18.93 -37.42 62.44
N ARG A 960 18.33 -38.59 62.12
CA ARG A 960 18.81 -39.93 61.63
C ARG A 960 17.65 -40.69 60.96
N ASN A 961 18.02 -41.68 60.12
CA ASN A 961 17.29 -42.90 59.77
C ASN A 961 15.89 -42.88 59.09
N ARG A 962 15.85 -43.70 58.03
CA ARG A 962 14.76 -44.58 57.53
C ARG A 962 13.83 -45.13 58.64
N ASP A 963 12.58 -45.54 58.41
CA ASP A 963 12.05 -46.47 57.38
C ASP A 963 10.53 -46.23 57.19
N SER A 964 9.95 -46.11 55.99
CA SER A 964 9.47 -47.17 55.06
C SER A 964 7.91 -47.21 54.97
N SER A 965 7.38 -48.05 54.07
CA SER A 965 5.95 -48.44 53.89
C SER A 965 4.87 -47.35 53.65
N THR A 966 4.50 -47.20 52.36
CA THR A 966 3.13 -47.22 51.78
C THR A 966 2.02 -46.22 52.19
N ASP A 967 1.11 -46.01 51.23
CA ASP A 967 -0.25 -45.46 51.34
C ASP A 967 -0.45 -44.00 51.79
N LYS A 968 -0.31 -43.05 50.82
CA LYS A 968 -1.17 -41.86 50.65
C LYS A 968 -0.87 -41.02 49.38
N VAL A 969 -1.11 -41.57 48.19
CA VAL A 969 -1.15 -40.76 46.93
C VAL A 969 -2.35 -41.15 46.05
N ALA A 970 -3.56 -41.06 46.61
CA ALA A 970 -4.81 -41.28 45.88
C ALA A 970 -5.73 -40.04 45.85
N THR A 971 -5.44 -39.02 46.67
CA THR A 971 -6.39 -37.93 46.98
C THR A 971 -6.08 -36.61 46.28
N GLU A 972 -4.80 -36.31 45.98
CA GLU A 972 -4.41 -35.00 45.44
C GLU A 972 -4.61 -34.90 43.91
N SER A 973 -4.34 -35.98 43.16
CA SER A 973 -4.59 -36.01 41.71
C SER A 973 -6.07 -35.78 41.35
N HIS A 974 -7.01 -36.14 42.23
CA HIS A 974 -8.44 -35.93 41.99
C HIS A 974 -8.86 -34.48 42.29
N ALA A 975 -8.26 -33.84 43.30
CA ALA A 975 -8.50 -32.44 43.64
C ALA A 975 -8.07 -31.49 42.50
N VAL A 976 -6.90 -31.73 41.89
CA VAL A 976 -6.42 -30.92 40.76
C VAL A 976 -7.36 -31.04 39.55
N HIS A 977 -7.83 -32.26 39.24
CA HIS A 977 -8.70 -32.49 38.08
C HIS A 977 -10.10 -31.87 38.25
N GLN A 978 -10.70 -31.98 39.44
CA GLN A 978 -11.97 -31.31 39.75
C GLN A 978 -11.84 -29.77 39.77
N THR A 979 -10.69 -29.24 40.21
CA THR A 979 -10.42 -27.79 40.16
C THR A 979 -10.37 -27.29 38.71
N PHE A 980 -9.83 -28.08 37.78
CA PHE A 980 -9.75 -27.71 36.36
C PHE A 980 -11.14 -27.64 35.69
N GLU A 981 -11.97 -28.69 35.78
CA GLU A 981 -13.36 -28.61 35.26
C GLU A 981 -14.19 -27.54 36.01
N GLY A 982 -13.95 -27.36 37.32
CA GLY A 982 -14.60 -26.37 38.16
C GLY A 982 -14.23 -24.90 37.88
N ALA A 983 -13.08 -24.65 37.24
CA ALA A 983 -12.68 -23.34 36.73
C ALA A 983 -13.28 -23.07 35.34
N VAL A 984 -13.19 -24.05 34.44
CA VAL A 984 -13.76 -23.97 33.08
C VAL A 984 -15.28 -23.71 33.12
N ARG A 985 -16.03 -24.40 33.99
CA ARG A 985 -17.48 -24.16 34.17
C ARG A 985 -17.85 -22.79 34.76
N ARG A 986 -16.90 -22.01 35.27
CA ARG A 986 -17.16 -20.70 35.92
C ARG A 986 -16.54 -19.50 35.20
N GLY A 987 -15.94 -19.68 34.03
CA GLY A 987 -15.50 -18.59 33.14
C GLY A 987 -14.26 -17.81 33.60
N TYR A 988 -13.53 -18.28 34.62
CA TYR A 988 -12.30 -17.65 35.12
C TYR A 988 -11.09 -18.00 34.23
N VAL A 989 -11.09 -17.50 33.00
CA VAL A 989 -10.10 -17.84 31.96
C VAL A 989 -8.72 -17.18 32.19
N ASN A 990 -8.63 -16.15 33.03
CA ASN A 990 -7.42 -15.32 33.17
C ASN A 990 -6.39 -15.79 34.22
N GLU A 991 -6.76 -16.67 35.16
CA GLU A 991 -5.87 -17.04 36.29
C GLU A 991 -5.03 -18.30 36.04
N ILE A 992 -5.26 -19.02 34.94
CA ILE A 992 -4.54 -20.25 34.58
C ILE A 992 -3.15 -19.95 33.94
N GLU A 993 -2.81 -18.69 33.63
CA GLU A 993 -1.48 -18.33 33.09
C GLU A 993 -0.36 -18.17 34.15
N MET A 994 -0.58 -18.54 35.42
CA MET A 994 0.36 -18.32 36.52
C MET A 994 0.72 -19.57 37.37
N TYR A 995 0.45 -20.77 36.85
CA TYR A 995 0.90 -22.06 37.38
C TYR A 995 1.49 -22.92 36.25
#